data_AF-A0A8J3M731-F1
#
_entry.id   AF-A0A8J3M731-F1
#
_cell.length_a   1.000
_cell.length_b   1.000
_cell.length_c   1.000
_cell.angle_alpha   90.00
_cell.angle_beta   90.00
_cell.angle_gamma   90.00
#
_symmetry.space_group_name_H-M   'P 1'
#
loop_
_entity.id
_entity.type
_entity.pdbx_description
1 polymer ?
#
loop_
_entity_poly.entity_id
_entity_poly.type
_entity_poly.pdbx_seq_one_letter_code
_entity_poly.pdbx_strand_id
1 'polypeptide(L)'
;MRDSERARSAGILRRTTARDVFEQVRVRYFRLSPFARRVVFVGLLIAVMGLAAALSWPLSTTFVCTVVVLAFVALALSYPRAAATALVMAAWGLLLWPFLGVFGTQSFAPSLLLFLAVPVAVAAHLIRWVTPWVTTLMALAPAGVVAFAVSWLSSAASLWSAYGVAAGVLVFRLVLARKVRADYEQDGGEGEPPVAQQRIRIGGHQAPSGDKGAPPPITVEQALGELEAMIGLEPVKEQVRAIAASIEAARLRKEAGYANEAPMRHFVFVGPPGTGKTSVARTVAKIFYAFGLLETPFVVEAQRADLVGEYLGATAIKTNELIDRALGGVLFVDEAYSLINSGDGQPDRFGSEAVQTLLKRAEDDRDRLIVILAGYEKEMNGFLASNPGLSSRFASRVRFPSYTPAELLEITEALQARRGDALAPDARPVFRRLYEDVHRRGLVDELGNARFARSLTEAAAQARDVRVVSAGGAPRGEDLVTIVSADVTRAFNEITARFRGYQATPTLEDALADLDRMAGLEPVKQQVHAIAAQLKVARMRQEQGLPVQSQMRHFVFVGPPGTGKTTVARILGRIFSALGLLARPDVVEASRADLVGQHLGATAIKTNELVDRALGGVLFIDEAYSLVNAGYSGGDAFGAEAVQTLLKRAEDDRDRVVIVLAGYRREMEAFLATNPGLASRFDQRVSFPSYAPAELAEIAALTASKSGDRFDDAAARDLADVFDWVCREGLIDGLGNGRFARSLYEKAALRRDVRLAAVGTANAAELTTITSEDVRSAVDELS
;
A
#
# COMPACT_ATOMS: atom_id res chain seq x y z
N MET A 1 -15.34 66.01 19.22
CA MET A 1 -15.59 64.56 19.45
C MET A 1 -16.14 63.80 18.25
N ARG A 2 -16.13 64.33 17.01
CA ARG A 2 -16.56 63.58 15.80
C ARG A 2 -15.45 63.24 14.79
N ASP A 3 -14.25 63.80 14.94
CA ASP A 3 -13.11 63.47 14.06
C ASP A 3 -12.27 62.27 14.53
N SER A 4 -12.36 61.88 15.81
CA SER A 4 -11.59 60.76 16.38
C SER A 4 -12.12 59.37 15.98
N GLU A 5 -13.39 59.25 15.60
CA GLU A 5 -14.00 57.96 15.22
C GLU A 5 -13.76 57.61 13.75
N ARG A 6 -13.65 58.60 12.86
CA ARG A 6 -13.27 58.37 11.44
C ARG A 6 -11.81 57.97 11.29
N ALA A 7 -10.91 58.50 12.14
CA ALA A 7 -9.52 58.07 12.19
C ALA A 7 -9.36 56.63 12.73
N ARG A 8 -10.18 56.21 13.71
CA ARG A 8 -10.19 54.83 14.23
C ARG A 8 -10.75 53.81 13.23
N SER A 9 -11.83 54.14 12.53
CA SER A 9 -12.46 53.23 11.54
C SER A 9 -11.61 53.07 10.28
N ALA A 10 -10.95 54.13 9.80
CA ALA A 10 -9.99 54.03 8.69
C ALA A 10 -8.74 53.18 9.05
N GLY A 11 -8.28 53.26 10.31
CA GLY A 11 -7.18 52.44 10.83
C GLY A 11 -7.52 50.96 11.03
N ILE A 12 -8.79 50.65 11.32
CA ILE A 12 -9.29 49.27 11.47
C ILE A 12 -9.51 48.64 10.09
N LEU A 13 -10.09 49.35 9.12
CA LEU A 13 -10.27 48.85 7.75
C LEU A 13 -8.94 48.60 7.03
N ARG A 14 -7.93 49.46 7.18
CA ARG A 14 -6.60 49.21 6.58
C ARG A 14 -5.90 47.99 7.19
N ARG A 15 -6.09 47.71 8.49
CA ARG A 15 -5.49 46.57 9.18
C ARG A 15 -6.13 45.24 8.80
N THR A 16 -7.44 45.20 8.52
CA THR A 16 -8.10 43.98 8.00
C THR A 16 -7.71 43.72 6.54
N THR A 17 -7.71 44.76 5.69
CA THR A 17 -7.40 44.60 4.26
C THR A 17 -5.96 44.12 4.01
N ALA A 18 -4.96 44.67 4.72
CA ALA A 18 -3.57 44.24 4.56
C ALA A 18 -3.32 42.83 5.11
N ARG A 19 -4.01 42.46 6.20
CA ARG A 19 -3.93 41.12 6.80
C ARG A 19 -4.57 40.08 5.88
N ASP A 20 -5.69 40.42 5.24
CA ASP A 20 -6.38 39.55 4.28
C ASP A 20 -5.56 39.36 2.99
N VAL A 21 -4.94 40.42 2.46
CA VAL A 21 -4.04 40.32 1.30
C VAL A 21 -2.82 39.47 1.61
N PHE A 22 -2.19 39.66 2.78
CA PHE A 22 -1.05 38.86 3.21
C PHE A 22 -1.41 37.37 3.35
N GLU A 23 -2.55 37.06 3.96
CA GLU A 23 -3.03 35.67 4.08
C GLU A 23 -3.42 35.08 2.72
N GLN A 24 -4.03 35.84 1.81
CA GLN A 24 -4.30 35.37 0.44
C GLN A 24 -3.02 35.03 -0.33
N VAL A 25 -2.00 35.89 -0.25
CA VAL A 25 -0.69 35.65 -0.88
C VAL A 25 -0.02 34.42 -0.26
N ARG A 26 -0.08 34.28 1.07
CA ARG A 26 0.46 33.13 1.81
C ARG A 26 -0.23 31.83 1.43
N VAL A 27 -1.55 31.81 1.31
CA VAL A 27 -2.31 30.64 0.87
C VAL A 27 -1.93 30.24 -0.56
N ARG A 28 -1.82 31.21 -1.49
CA ARG A 28 -1.38 30.93 -2.87
C ARG A 28 0.04 30.39 -2.91
N TYR A 29 0.95 30.95 -2.11
CA TYR A 29 2.33 30.48 -1.99
C TYR A 29 2.41 29.00 -1.56
N PHE A 30 1.62 28.59 -0.58
CA PHE A 30 1.62 27.20 -0.11
C PHE A 30 0.87 26.20 -1.01
N ARG A 31 0.07 26.67 -1.98
CA ARG A 31 -0.51 25.80 -3.03
C ARG A 31 0.51 25.39 -4.09
N LEU A 32 1.59 26.15 -4.26
CA LEU A 32 2.66 25.79 -5.20
C LEU A 32 3.52 24.66 -4.64
N SER A 33 4.02 23.77 -5.50
CA SER A 33 4.96 22.72 -5.11
C SER A 33 6.29 23.32 -4.60
N PRO A 34 7.06 22.61 -3.76
CA PRO A 34 8.36 23.10 -3.26
C PRO A 34 9.35 23.47 -4.37
N PHE A 35 9.24 22.82 -5.53
CA PHE A 35 10.03 23.15 -6.72
C PHE A 35 9.55 24.45 -7.37
N ALA A 36 8.25 24.61 -7.60
CA ALA A 36 7.67 25.81 -8.20
C ALA A 36 7.96 27.07 -7.36
N ARG A 37 7.96 26.98 -6.03
CA ARG A 37 8.32 28.10 -5.14
C ARG A 37 9.76 28.57 -5.37
N ARG A 38 10.72 27.64 -5.48
CA ARG A 38 12.12 27.95 -5.74
C ARG A 38 12.31 28.65 -7.08
N VAL A 39 11.61 28.20 -8.12
CA VAL A 39 11.62 28.82 -9.44
C VAL A 39 11.13 30.26 -9.39
N VAL A 40 10.04 30.55 -8.66
CA VAL A 40 9.53 31.93 -8.50
C VAL A 40 10.55 32.84 -7.82
N PHE A 41 11.20 32.39 -6.74
CA PHE A 41 12.22 33.18 -6.04
C PHE A 41 13.46 33.44 -6.89
N VAL A 42 13.93 32.42 -7.62
CA VAL A 42 15.05 32.56 -8.56
C VAL A 42 14.69 33.52 -9.69
N GLY A 43 13.48 33.41 -10.25
CA GLY A 43 12.98 34.34 -11.27
C GLY A 43 12.91 35.78 -10.78
N LEU A 44 12.44 36.01 -9.55
CA LEU A 44 12.36 37.35 -8.97
C LEU A 44 13.75 37.95 -8.69
N LEU A 45 14.69 37.12 -8.22
CA LEU A 45 16.09 37.53 -8.06
C LEU A 45 16.72 37.94 -9.40
N ILE A 46 16.54 37.13 -10.46
CA ILE A 46 17.03 37.45 -11.80
C ILE A 46 16.41 38.74 -12.33
N ALA A 47 15.10 38.93 -12.15
CA ALA A 47 14.40 40.13 -12.58
C ALA A 47 14.92 41.40 -11.88
N VAL A 48 15.12 41.36 -10.56
CA VAL A 48 15.68 42.49 -9.80
C VAL A 48 17.13 42.76 -10.20
N MET A 49 17.93 41.72 -10.42
CA MET A 49 19.30 41.88 -10.89
C MET A 49 19.38 42.48 -12.31
N GLY A 50 18.47 42.08 -13.21
CA GLY A 50 18.36 42.64 -14.54
C GLY A 50 17.97 44.12 -14.52
N LEU A 51 17.01 44.50 -13.67
CA LEU A 51 16.62 45.90 -13.47
C LEU A 51 17.75 46.74 -12.88
N ALA A 52 18.49 46.20 -11.92
CA ALA A 52 19.64 46.85 -11.32
C ALA A 52 20.75 47.10 -12.34
N ALA A 53 21.01 46.15 -13.23
CA ALA A 53 21.95 46.33 -14.34
C ALA A 53 21.48 47.43 -15.31
N ALA A 54 20.19 47.47 -15.66
CA ALA A 54 19.62 48.49 -16.54
C ALA A 54 19.67 49.90 -15.95
N LEU A 55 19.51 50.03 -14.63
CA LEU A 55 19.58 51.31 -13.90
C LEU A 55 20.98 51.66 -13.38
N SER A 56 22.01 50.87 -13.76
CA SER A 56 23.40 51.05 -13.33
C SER A 56 23.60 51.06 -11.80
N TRP A 57 22.82 50.26 -11.08
CA TRP A 57 22.96 50.09 -9.63
C TRP A 57 24.08 49.10 -9.28
N PRO A 58 24.74 49.24 -8.11
CA PRO A 58 25.77 48.31 -7.67
C PRO A 58 25.21 46.88 -7.55
N LEU A 59 25.66 45.97 -8.43
CA LEU A 59 25.09 44.63 -8.53
C LEU A 59 25.34 43.79 -7.27
N SER A 60 26.50 43.94 -6.63
CA SER A 60 26.86 43.21 -5.41
C SER A 60 25.95 43.59 -4.24
N THR A 61 25.77 44.89 -3.99
CA THR A 61 24.87 45.40 -2.95
C THR A 61 23.43 45.02 -3.24
N THR A 62 23.01 45.14 -4.50
CA THR A 62 21.64 44.80 -4.90
C THR A 62 21.35 43.31 -4.72
N PHE A 63 22.29 42.44 -5.07
CA PHE A 63 22.17 40.99 -4.86
C PHE A 63 21.99 40.66 -3.38
N VAL A 64 22.87 41.17 -2.51
CA VAL A 64 22.80 40.92 -1.06
C VAL A 64 21.48 41.42 -0.48
N CYS A 65 21.09 42.66 -0.80
CA CYS A 65 19.81 43.22 -0.34
C CYS A 65 18.62 42.39 -0.82
N THR A 66 18.62 41.97 -2.09
CA THR A 66 17.53 41.18 -2.66
C THR A 66 17.43 39.80 -1.99
N VAL A 67 18.55 39.10 -1.80
CA VAL A 67 18.57 37.81 -1.11
C VAL A 67 18.05 37.94 0.32
N VAL A 68 18.46 38.97 1.05
CA VAL A 68 17.98 39.22 2.43
C VAL A 68 16.48 39.50 2.45
N VAL A 69 15.96 40.32 1.53
CA VAL A 69 14.52 40.60 1.42
C VAL A 69 13.74 39.34 1.06
N LEU A 70 14.22 38.54 0.09
CA LEU A 70 13.56 37.30 -0.29
C LEU A 70 13.58 36.26 0.82
N ALA A 71 14.69 36.13 1.55
CA ALA A 71 14.80 35.28 2.73
C ALA A 71 13.82 35.73 3.83
N PHE A 72 13.70 37.04 4.06
CA PHE A 72 12.72 37.58 5.00
C PHE A 72 11.28 37.32 4.54
N VAL A 73 10.96 37.48 3.26
CA VAL A 73 9.64 37.17 2.70
C VAL A 73 9.32 35.68 2.87
N ALA A 74 10.27 34.80 2.54
CA ALA A 74 10.11 33.36 2.73
C ALA A 74 9.88 32.99 4.21
N LEU A 75 10.63 33.62 5.13
CA LEU A 75 10.45 33.47 6.57
C LEU A 75 9.11 34.02 7.05
N ALA A 76 8.67 35.18 6.55
CA ALA A 76 7.40 35.82 6.91
C ALA A 76 6.20 34.99 6.46
N LEU A 77 6.25 34.44 5.25
CA LEU A 77 5.23 33.52 4.75
C LEU A 77 5.21 32.22 5.55
N SER A 78 6.39 31.70 5.93
CA SER A 78 6.53 30.40 6.60
C SER A 78 6.34 30.44 8.11
N TYR A 79 6.63 31.57 8.78
CA TYR A 79 6.59 31.76 10.23
C TYR A 79 6.39 33.26 10.58
N PRO A 80 5.17 33.81 10.47
CA PRO A 80 4.92 35.25 10.61
C PRO A 80 5.29 35.80 11.99
N ARG A 81 5.15 34.98 13.04
CA ARG A 81 5.57 35.36 14.41
C ARG A 81 7.10 35.42 14.56
N ALA A 82 7.82 34.48 13.97
CA ALA A 82 9.29 34.48 13.97
C ALA A 82 9.83 35.63 13.13
N ALA A 83 9.19 35.96 12.00
CA ALA A 83 9.52 37.11 11.18
C ALA A 83 9.27 38.44 11.93
N ALA A 84 8.19 38.56 12.69
CA ALA A 84 7.96 39.73 13.55
C ALA A 84 9.06 39.88 14.62
N THR A 85 9.49 38.78 15.25
CA THR A 85 10.62 38.82 16.19
C THR A 85 11.93 39.19 15.49
N ALA A 86 12.17 38.65 14.29
CA ALA A 86 13.34 39.00 13.47
C ALA A 86 13.34 40.49 13.07
N LEU A 87 12.16 41.09 12.85
CA LEU A 87 12.04 42.52 12.58
C LEU A 87 12.37 43.35 13.82
N VAL A 88 11.92 42.95 15.02
CA VAL A 88 12.30 43.59 16.28
C VAL A 88 13.82 43.50 16.50
N MET A 89 14.43 42.35 16.21
CA MET A 89 15.88 42.14 16.27
C MET A 89 16.63 43.05 15.28
N ALA A 90 16.14 43.16 14.05
CA ALA A 90 16.73 44.02 13.03
C ALA A 90 16.63 45.50 13.42
N ALA A 91 15.48 45.93 13.95
CA ALA A 91 15.28 47.28 14.47
C ALA A 91 16.20 47.58 15.65
N TRP A 92 16.43 46.61 16.54
CA TRP A 92 17.45 46.71 17.59
C TRP A 92 18.86 46.86 17.02
N GLY A 93 19.18 46.11 15.95
CA GLY A 93 20.45 46.21 15.26
C GLY A 93 20.75 47.61 14.71
N LEU A 94 19.72 48.36 14.29
CA LEU A 94 19.86 49.74 13.84
C LEU A 94 20.30 50.70 14.96
N LEU A 95 20.12 50.33 16.23
CA LEU A 95 20.59 51.11 17.38
C LEU A 95 22.12 51.04 17.57
N LEU A 96 22.83 50.25 16.76
CA LEU A 96 24.29 50.22 16.76
C LEU A 96 24.89 51.61 16.51
N TRP A 97 24.33 52.36 15.56
CA TRP A 97 24.85 53.69 15.21
C TRP A 97 24.74 54.70 16.37
N PRO A 98 23.57 54.88 17.02
CA PRO A 98 23.49 55.74 18.20
C PRO A 98 24.32 55.21 19.38
N PHE A 99 24.43 53.89 19.58
CA PHE A 99 25.30 53.36 20.64
C PHE A 99 26.79 53.63 20.38
N LEU A 100 27.26 53.52 19.14
CA LEU A 100 28.62 53.91 18.78
C LEU A 100 28.88 55.41 19.00
N GLY A 101 27.88 56.25 18.74
CA GLY A 101 27.97 57.70 19.00
C GLY A 101 28.05 58.05 20.49
N VAL A 102 27.44 57.24 21.36
CA VAL A 102 27.38 57.49 22.81
C VAL A 102 28.58 56.89 23.55
N PHE A 103 28.99 55.66 23.21
CA PHE A 103 30.04 54.92 23.93
C PHE A 103 31.42 55.02 23.27
N GLY A 104 31.49 55.60 22.07
CA GLY A 104 32.71 55.68 21.27
C GLY A 104 33.13 54.34 20.65
N THR A 105 34.02 54.40 19.65
CA THR A 105 34.48 53.23 18.89
C THR A 105 35.49 52.35 19.63
N GLN A 106 36.03 52.83 20.75
CA GLN A 106 37.02 52.11 21.58
C GLN A 106 36.38 51.20 22.63
N SER A 107 35.05 51.24 22.81
CA SER A 107 34.33 50.44 23.80
C SER A 107 33.71 49.20 23.19
N PHE A 108 33.79 48.06 23.88
CA PHE A 108 33.09 46.83 23.50
C PHE A 108 31.59 46.86 23.85
N ALA A 109 31.12 47.85 24.62
CA ALA A 109 29.74 47.92 25.10
C ALA A 109 28.67 47.98 23.99
N PRO A 110 28.82 48.75 22.90
CA PRO A 110 27.86 48.75 21.78
C PRO A 110 27.68 47.37 21.15
N SER A 111 28.77 46.62 20.98
CA SER A 111 28.75 45.27 20.40
C SER A 111 28.03 44.29 21.34
N LEU A 112 28.32 44.34 22.64
CA LEU A 112 27.66 43.47 23.62
C LEU A 112 26.17 43.80 23.77
N LEU A 113 25.78 45.08 23.71
CA LEU A 113 24.37 45.50 23.68
C LEU A 113 23.65 45.02 22.41
N LEU A 114 24.34 44.93 21.27
CA LEU A 114 23.78 44.33 20.06
C LEU A 114 23.47 42.84 20.25
N PHE A 115 24.40 42.10 20.88
CA PHE A 115 24.24 40.67 21.15
C PHE A 115 23.12 40.35 22.14
N LEU A 116 22.65 41.31 22.94
CA LEU A 116 21.51 41.14 23.87
C LEU A 116 20.23 40.66 23.17
N ALA A 117 20.02 41.03 21.90
CA ALA A 117 18.80 40.71 21.17
C ALA A 117 18.58 39.18 21.02
N VAL A 118 19.65 38.43 20.73
CA VAL A 118 19.60 36.99 20.49
C VAL A 118 19.10 36.19 21.71
N PRO A 119 19.73 36.28 22.91
CA PRO A 119 19.27 35.53 24.08
C PRO A 119 17.87 35.98 24.53
N VAL A 120 17.52 37.26 24.36
CA VAL A 120 16.17 37.77 24.68
C VAL A 120 15.13 37.18 23.74
N ALA A 121 15.41 37.11 22.44
CA ALA A 121 14.51 36.50 21.46
C ALA A 121 14.35 34.99 21.68
N VAL A 122 15.43 34.28 22.02
CA VAL A 122 15.38 32.85 22.36
C VAL A 122 14.53 32.63 23.62
N ALA A 123 14.81 33.36 24.70
CA ALA A 123 14.03 33.27 25.93
C ALA A 123 12.55 33.60 25.70
N ALA A 124 12.24 34.64 24.92
CA ALA A 124 10.88 35.02 24.57
C ALA A 124 10.11 33.92 23.82
N HIS A 125 10.78 33.09 23.02
CA HIS A 125 10.16 31.94 22.35
C HIS A 125 9.98 30.72 23.25
N LEU A 126 10.77 30.62 24.33
CA LEU A 126 10.61 29.56 25.33
C LEU A 126 9.42 29.82 26.27
N ILE A 127 9.00 31.08 26.44
CA ILE A 127 7.82 31.44 27.24
C ILE A 127 6.54 31.20 26.43
N ARG A 128 5.87 30.07 26.69
CA ARG A 128 4.55 29.75 26.12
C ARG A 128 3.47 30.70 26.67
N TRP A 129 2.33 30.83 25.98
CA TRP A 129 1.17 31.67 26.37
C TRP A 129 1.28 33.19 26.19
N VAL A 130 2.38 33.68 25.63
CA VAL A 130 2.56 35.11 25.29
C VAL A 130 3.19 35.25 23.91
N THR A 131 2.87 36.34 23.20
CA THR A 131 3.40 36.59 21.85
C THR A 131 4.90 36.90 21.89
N PRO A 132 5.77 36.07 21.27
CA PRO A 132 7.23 36.19 21.42
C PRO A 132 7.79 37.54 20.98
N TRP A 133 7.37 38.07 19.84
CA TRP A 133 7.89 39.36 19.33
C TRP A 133 7.55 40.54 20.25
N VAL A 134 6.38 40.54 20.90
CA VAL A 134 6.01 41.56 21.90
C VAL A 134 6.88 41.43 23.14
N THR A 135 7.13 40.19 23.58
CA THR A 135 8.03 39.93 24.71
C THR A 135 9.45 40.40 24.40
N THR A 136 9.98 40.11 23.22
CA THR A 136 11.29 40.59 22.76
C THR A 136 11.34 42.11 22.70
N LEU A 137 10.31 42.76 22.16
CA LEU A 137 10.23 44.23 22.09
C LEU A 137 10.16 44.86 23.49
N MET A 138 9.32 44.33 24.38
CA MET A 138 9.16 44.82 25.74
C MET A 138 10.42 44.60 26.58
N ALA A 139 11.24 43.60 26.29
CA ALA A 139 12.49 43.38 26.99
C ALA A 139 13.61 44.28 26.44
N LEU A 140 13.69 44.45 25.11
CA LEU A 140 14.75 45.24 24.48
C LEU A 140 14.52 46.75 24.61
N ALA A 141 13.32 47.27 24.34
CA ALA A 141 13.09 48.72 24.33
C ALA A 141 13.43 49.41 25.67
N PRO A 142 12.98 48.91 26.85
CA PRO A 142 13.37 49.48 28.14
C PRO A 142 14.86 49.26 28.45
N ALA A 143 15.43 48.12 28.06
CA ALA A 143 16.86 47.85 28.23
C ALA A 143 17.70 48.89 27.46
N GLY A 144 17.29 49.27 26.25
CA GLY A 144 17.97 50.29 25.45
C GLY A 144 17.85 51.70 26.04
N VAL A 145 16.68 52.06 26.56
CA VAL A 145 16.45 53.36 27.23
C VAL A 145 17.31 53.47 28.49
N VAL A 146 17.36 52.43 29.31
CA VAL A 146 18.18 52.41 30.53
C VAL A 146 19.67 52.41 30.19
N ALA A 147 20.09 51.65 29.17
CA ALA A 147 21.47 51.68 28.68
C ALA A 147 21.90 53.11 28.32
N PHE A 148 21.04 53.86 27.63
CA PHE A 148 21.32 55.24 27.22
C PHE A 148 21.32 56.20 28.43
N ALA A 149 20.35 56.09 29.33
CA ALA A 149 20.23 56.97 30.50
C ALA A 149 21.41 56.84 31.48
N VAL A 150 21.97 55.64 31.59
CA VAL A 150 23.09 55.33 32.50
C VAL A 150 24.45 55.47 31.79
N SER A 151 24.46 55.83 30.50
CA SER A 151 25.68 55.88 29.69
C SER A 151 26.75 56.84 30.21
N TRP A 152 26.35 57.93 30.86
CA TRP A 152 27.24 58.92 31.49
C TRP A 152 28.02 58.42 32.72
N LEU A 153 27.59 57.32 33.36
CA LEU A 153 28.22 56.79 34.59
C LEU A 153 29.41 55.89 34.23
N SER A 154 29.17 54.90 33.38
CA SER A 154 30.21 54.06 32.75
C SER A 154 29.60 53.14 31.69
N SER A 155 30.42 52.67 30.74
CA SER A 155 30.03 51.66 29.76
C SER A 155 29.60 50.34 30.42
N ALA A 156 30.26 49.95 31.52
CA ALA A 156 29.92 48.76 32.28
C ALA A 156 28.55 48.87 32.98
N ALA A 157 28.26 50.03 33.60
CA ALA A 157 26.97 50.26 34.24
C ALA A 157 25.81 50.25 33.24
N SER A 158 26.01 50.83 32.05
CA SER A 158 25.05 50.78 30.95
C SER A 158 24.77 49.34 30.48
N LEU A 159 25.82 48.54 30.30
CA LEU A 159 25.70 47.14 29.87
C LEU A 159 24.92 46.30 30.89
N TRP A 160 25.36 46.29 32.15
CA TRP A 160 24.76 45.44 33.18
C TRP A 160 23.33 45.86 33.52
N SER A 161 23.02 47.16 33.49
CA SER A 161 21.66 47.65 33.69
C SER A 161 20.72 47.22 32.55
N ALA A 162 21.18 47.25 31.29
CA ALA A 162 20.40 46.78 30.14
C ALA A 162 20.07 45.29 30.24
N TYR A 163 21.06 44.45 30.55
CA TYR A 163 20.87 43.01 30.73
C TYR A 163 19.95 42.70 31.92
N GLY A 164 20.12 43.42 33.04
CA GLY A 164 19.26 43.29 34.22
C GLY A 164 17.80 43.65 33.93
N VAL A 165 17.56 44.74 33.21
CA VAL A 165 16.21 45.16 32.79
C VAL A 165 15.58 44.13 31.85
N ALA A 166 16.30 43.67 30.84
CA ALA A 166 15.81 42.65 29.91
C ALA A 166 15.45 41.34 30.64
N ALA A 167 16.30 40.88 31.57
CA ALA A 167 16.03 39.70 32.39
C ALA A 167 14.80 39.90 33.29
N GLY A 168 14.67 41.07 33.93
CA GLY A 168 13.52 41.42 34.77
C GLY A 168 12.21 41.39 33.98
N VAL A 169 12.19 41.93 32.76
CA VAL A 169 11.02 41.88 31.88
C VAL A 169 10.70 40.44 31.46
N LEU A 170 11.69 39.63 31.14
CA LEU A 170 11.47 38.21 30.80
C LEU A 170 10.88 37.43 31.98
N VAL A 171 11.37 37.66 33.21
CA VAL A 171 10.80 37.06 34.42
C VAL A 171 9.37 37.53 34.64
N PHE A 172 9.10 38.84 34.50
CA PHE A 172 7.73 39.38 34.59
C PHE A 172 6.79 38.73 33.57
N ARG A 173 7.26 38.54 32.32
CA ARG A 173 6.49 37.89 31.26
C ARG A 173 6.29 36.40 31.51
N LEU A 174 7.25 35.71 32.14
CA LEU A 174 7.11 34.33 32.59
C LEU A 174 6.05 34.21 33.70
N VAL A 175 6.04 35.14 34.66
CA VAL A 175 5.03 35.19 35.72
C VAL A 175 3.64 35.48 35.15
N LEU A 176 3.53 36.44 34.24
CA LEU A 176 2.28 36.73 33.55
C LEU A 176 1.78 35.52 32.77
N ALA A 177 2.67 34.80 32.07
CA ALA A 177 2.31 33.57 31.36
C ALA A 177 1.79 32.48 32.30
N ARG A 178 2.40 32.32 33.49
CA ARG A 178 1.94 31.39 34.52
C ARG A 178 0.57 31.79 35.07
N LYS A 179 0.33 33.09 35.25
CA LYS A 179 -0.96 33.60 35.72
C LYS A 179 -2.07 33.39 34.68
N VAL A 180 -1.82 33.74 33.42
CA VAL A 180 -2.76 33.49 32.31
C VAL A 180 -3.08 32.00 32.17
N ARG A 181 -2.09 31.13 32.39
CA ARG A 181 -2.30 29.67 32.42
C ARG A 181 -3.16 29.23 33.61
N ALA A 182 -2.91 29.77 34.80
CA ALA A 182 -3.67 29.42 36.01
C ALA A 182 -5.13 29.92 35.92
N ASP A 183 -5.35 31.12 35.40
CA ASP A 183 -6.68 31.69 35.17
C ASP A 183 -7.45 30.84 34.13
N TYR A 184 -6.77 30.35 33.08
CA TYR A 184 -7.36 29.42 32.09
C TYR A 184 -7.69 28.04 32.67
N GLU A 185 -6.87 27.52 33.59
CA GLU A 185 -7.11 26.24 34.28
C GLU A 185 -8.25 26.34 35.32
N GLN A 186 -8.55 27.53 35.86
CA GLN A 186 -9.64 27.76 36.84
C GLN A 186 -11.01 28.00 36.21
N ASP A 187 -11.10 28.66 35.04
CA ASP A 187 -12.37 28.99 34.38
C ASP A 187 -12.99 27.80 33.60
N GLY A 188 -12.53 26.56 33.82
CA GLY A 188 -13.12 25.35 33.24
C GLY A 188 -12.97 25.26 31.71
N GLY A 189 -11.77 25.55 31.19
CA GLY A 189 -11.47 25.71 29.76
C GLY A 189 -11.79 24.53 28.83
N GLU A 190 -13.06 24.37 28.49
CA GLU A 190 -13.49 24.14 27.12
C GLU A 190 -13.25 25.43 26.30
N GLY A 191 -12.27 25.43 25.41
CA GLY A 191 -11.99 26.52 24.46
C GLY A 191 -10.57 27.08 24.55
N GLU A 192 -9.79 26.91 23.48
CA GLU A 192 -8.39 27.35 23.30
C GLU A 192 -8.02 28.75 23.88
N PRO A 193 -6.75 28.97 24.27
CA PRO A 193 -6.23 30.33 24.47
C PRO A 193 -6.35 31.18 23.17
N PRO A 194 -6.63 32.50 23.25
CA PRO A 194 -6.94 33.34 22.10
C PRO A 194 -5.73 33.68 21.19
N VAL A 195 -4.67 32.86 21.16
CA VAL A 195 -3.46 33.15 20.38
C VAL A 195 -2.92 31.90 19.66
N ALA A 196 -3.75 31.12 18.99
CA ALA A 196 -3.25 30.08 18.07
C ALA A 196 -4.12 29.71 16.86
N GLN A 197 -5.26 30.34 16.58
CA GLN A 197 -5.99 30.04 15.34
C GLN A 197 -5.39 30.77 14.14
N GLN A 198 -4.35 30.21 13.51
CA GLN A 198 -4.03 30.46 12.09
C GLN A 198 -2.96 29.49 11.54
N ARG A 199 -3.35 28.23 11.34
CA ARG A 199 -2.70 27.16 10.54
C ARG A 199 -3.59 25.91 10.70
N ILE A 200 -4.06 25.14 9.72
CA ILE A 200 -3.87 25.00 8.28
C ILE A 200 -5.20 24.42 7.74
N ARG A 201 -5.90 25.09 6.83
CA ARG A 201 -6.82 24.43 5.89
C ARG A 201 -6.10 24.38 4.55
N ILE A 202 -5.43 23.26 4.29
CA ILE A 202 -4.96 22.85 2.97
C ILE A 202 -5.61 21.49 2.71
N GLY A 203 -6.27 21.36 1.56
CA GLY A 203 -6.88 20.11 1.10
C GLY A 203 -8.37 20.06 1.38
N GLY A 204 -9.18 20.22 0.33
CA GLY A 204 -10.64 20.22 0.42
C GLY A 204 -11.21 18.81 0.60
N HIS A 205 -12.03 18.64 1.64
CA HIS A 205 -13.47 18.62 1.45
C HIS A 205 -14.06 19.72 2.35
N GLN A 206 -14.65 20.75 1.74
CA GLN A 206 -15.42 21.73 2.48
C GLN A 206 -16.68 21.03 2.99
N ALA A 207 -16.76 20.82 4.31
CA ALA A 207 -18.07 20.86 4.95
C ALA A 207 -18.68 22.25 4.64
N PRO A 208 -19.94 22.34 4.21
CA PRO A 208 -20.55 23.63 3.90
C PRO A 208 -20.66 24.43 5.21
N SER A 209 -19.78 25.41 5.37
CA SER A 209 -19.94 26.45 6.39
C SER A 209 -20.56 27.67 5.74
N GLY A 210 -21.85 27.89 6.01
CA GLY A 210 -22.53 29.16 5.76
C GLY A 210 -23.81 29.06 4.93
N ASP A 211 -24.87 28.51 5.50
CA ASP A 211 -26.14 29.23 5.67
C ASP A 211 -26.99 28.51 6.74
N LYS A 212 -27.74 29.25 7.56
CA LYS A 212 -28.65 28.69 8.55
C LYS A 212 -29.89 28.12 7.83
N GLY A 213 -29.78 26.89 7.37
CA GLY A 213 -30.90 26.03 7.03
C GLY A 213 -30.53 24.60 7.40
N ALA A 214 -31.38 23.91 8.17
CA ALA A 214 -31.22 22.48 8.37
C ALA A 214 -31.09 21.80 6.99
N PRO A 215 -30.22 20.77 6.83
CA PRO A 215 -30.22 19.96 5.62
C PRO A 215 -31.66 19.55 5.28
N PRO A 216 -32.03 19.42 3.99
CA PRO A 216 -33.38 19.00 3.62
C PRO A 216 -33.70 17.69 4.36
N PRO A 217 -34.91 17.54 4.94
CA PRO A 217 -35.27 16.35 5.69
C PRO A 217 -35.17 15.12 4.77
N ILE A 218 -34.35 14.15 5.17
CA ILE A 218 -34.20 12.86 4.49
C ILE A 218 -35.14 11.90 5.19
N THR A 219 -36.02 11.21 4.47
CA THR A 219 -36.86 10.18 5.08
C THR A 219 -36.10 8.87 5.26
N VAL A 220 -36.54 8.03 6.19
CA VAL A 220 -35.91 6.72 6.43
C VAL A 220 -36.00 5.84 5.17
N GLU A 221 -37.13 5.89 4.45
CA GLU A 221 -37.34 5.16 3.20
C GLU A 221 -36.37 5.61 2.10
N GLN A 222 -36.10 6.92 2.00
CA GLN A 222 -35.13 7.43 1.04
C GLN A 222 -33.71 6.95 1.37
N ALA A 223 -33.31 7.04 2.65
CA ALA A 223 -31.99 6.61 3.08
C ALA A 223 -31.78 5.09 2.91
N LEU A 224 -32.78 4.27 3.21
CA LEU A 224 -32.76 2.84 2.96
C LEU A 224 -32.79 2.54 1.44
N GLY A 225 -33.57 3.29 0.66
CA GLY A 225 -33.59 3.15 -0.80
C GLY A 225 -32.23 3.41 -1.45
N GLU A 226 -31.46 4.37 -0.95
CA GLU A 226 -30.08 4.59 -1.41
C GLU A 226 -29.16 3.39 -1.11
N LEU A 227 -29.36 2.72 0.03
CA LEU A 227 -28.61 1.51 0.37
C LEU A 227 -28.99 0.35 -0.56
N GLU A 228 -30.28 0.15 -0.79
CA GLU A 228 -30.80 -0.93 -1.65
C GLU A 228 -30.37 -0.74 -3.11
N ALA A 229 -30.24 0.51 -3.57
CA ALA A 229 -29.71 0.84 -4.89
C ALA A 229 -28.20 0.57 -5.07
N MET A 230 -27.45 0.31 -3.99
CA MET A 230 -26.05 -0.12 -4.12
C MET A 230 -25.99 -1.54 -4.70
N ILE A 231 -25.10 -1.75 -5.67
CA ILE A 231 -24.92 -3.05 -6.31
C ILE A 231 -24.30 -4.04 -5.30
N GLY A 232 -24.85 -5.25 -5.23
CA GLY A 232 -24.36 -6.30 -4.32
C GLY A 232 -24.55 -5.99 -2.83
N LEU A 233 -23.56 -6.35 -2.01
CA LEU A 233 -23.49 -6.05 -0.57
C LEU A 233 -24.67 -6.60 0.27
N GLU A 234 -25.31 -7.68 -0.17
CA GLU A 234 -26.50 -8.23 0.52
C GLU A 234 -26.29 -8.48 2.03
N PRO A 235 -25.16 -9.06 2.49
CA PRO A 235 -24.92 -9.23 3.92
C PRO A 235 -24.85 -7.91 4.70
N VAL A 236 -24.39 -6.83 4.06
CA VAL A 236 -24.32 -5.49 4.65
C VAL A 236 -25.71 -4.86 4.69
N LYS A 237 -26.47 -4.98 3.59
CA LYS A 237 -27.85 -4.49 3.49
C LYS A 237 -28.73 -5.09 4.59
N GLU A 238 -28.64 -6.41 4.79
CA GLU A 238 -29.37 -7.11 5.84
C GLU A 238 -29.02 -6.61 7.25
N GLN A 239 -27.73 -6.42 7.55
CA GLN A 239 -27.30 -5.92 8.85
C GLN A 239 -27.76 -4.48 9.10
N VAL A 240 -27.66 -3.61 8.10
CA VAL A 240 -28.14 -2.22 8.22
C VAL A 240 -29.66 -2.16 8.36
N ARG A 241 -30.41 -3.03 7.65
CA ARG A 241 -31.86 -3.20 7.87
C ARG A 241 -32.18 -3.60 9.30
N ALA A 242 -31.45 -4.56 9.87
CA ALA A 242 -31.63 -4.98 11.26
C ALA A 242 -31.34 -3.84 12.25
N ILE A 243 -30.31 -3.02 11.98
CA ILE A 243 -30.01 -1.83 12.78
C ILE A 243 -31.15 -0.82 12.70
N ALA A 244 -31.61 -0.47 11.49
CA ALA A 244 -32.71 0.46 11.28
C ALA A 244 -34.00 -0.02 11.98
N ALA A 245 -34.34 -1.31 11.86
CA ALA A 245 -35.48 -1.91 12.56
C ALA A 245 -35.34 -1.81 14.08
N SER A 246 -34.13 -2.00 14.62
CA SER A 246 -33.89 -1.87 16.07
C SER A 246 -34.04 -0.43 16.57
N ILE A 247 -33.66 0.56 15.74
CA ILE A 247 -33.84 1.99 16.06
C ILE A 247 -35.32 2.35 16.04
N GLU A 248 -36.06 1.87 15.03
CA GLU A 248 -37.50 2.11 14.92
C GLU A 248 -38.27 1.47 16.09
N ALA A 249 -37.94 0.23 16.45
CA ALA A 249 -38.51 -0.42 17.62
C ALA A 249 -38.22 0.35 18.92
N ALA A 250 -37.02 0.94 19.03
CA ALA A 250 -36.64 1.77 20.16
C ALA A 250 -37.46 3.06 20.25
N ARG A 251 -37.74 3.70 19.10
CA ARG A 251 -38.61 4.87 18.99
C ARG A 251 -40.04 4.55 19.42
N LEU A 252 -40.62 3.48 18.90
CA LEU A 252 -41.98 3.03 19.24
C LEU A 252 -42.14 2.70 20.73
N ARG A 253 -41.13 2.06 21.35
CA ARG A 253 -41.15 1.80 22.80
C ARG A 253 -41.15 3.08 23.63
N LYS A 254 -40.35 4.08 23.22
CA LYS A 254 -40.29 5.38 23.89
C LYS A 254 -41.62 6.13 23.78
N GLU A 255 -42.27 6.08 22.62
CA GLU A 255 -43.60 6.65 22.40
C GLU A 255 -44.68 5.96 23.23
N ALA A 256 -44.55 4.65 23.46
CA ALA A 256 -45.39 3.87 24.35
C ALA A 256 -45.06 4.06 25.86
N GLY A 257 -44.12 4.94 26.20
CA GLY A 257 -43.78 5.27 27.59
C GLY A 257 -42.83 4.30 28.29
N TYR A 258 -42.21 3.36 27.57
CA TYR A 258 -41.18 2.49 28.13
C TYR A 258 -39.83 3.22 28.19
N ALA A 259 -39.12 3.09 29.31
CA ALA A 259 -37.75 3.58 29.44
C ALA A 259 -36.86 2.86 28.41
N ASN A 260 -36.14 3.64 27.61
CA ASN A 260 -35.23 3.12 26.61
C ASN A 260 -34.07 4.09 26.39
N GLU A 261 -32.84 3.58 26.41
CA GLU A 261 -31.66 4.37 26.04
C GLU A 261 -31.67 4.63 24.53
N ALA A 262 -31.10 5.75 24.10
CA ALA A 262 -30.95 6.04 22.68
C ALA A 262 -30.05 4.95 22.04
N PRO A 263 -30.45 4.33 20.92
CA PRO A 263 -29.73 3.20 20.32
C PRO A 263 -28.47 3.64 19.54
N MET A 264 -27.78 4.68 20.03
CA MET A 264 -26.52 5.18 19.49
C MET A 264 -25.42 4.15 19.71
N ARG A 265 -24.65 3.86 18.67
CA ARG A 265 -23.58 2.87 18.72
C ARG A 265 -22.47 3.22 17.75
N HIS A 266 -21.25 2.83 18.09
CA HIS A 266 -20.11 2.91 17.19
C HIS A 266 -19.95 1.62 16.39
N PHE A 267 -19.38 1.73 15.20
CA PHE A 267 -19.27 0.62 14.26
C PHE A 267 -17.84 0.25 13.91
N VAL A 268 -17.63 -1.03 13.59
CA VAL A 268 -16.41 -1.52 12.95
C VAL A 268 -16.76 -2.06 11.58
N PHE A 269 -16.22 -1.48 10.53
CA PHE A 269 -16.40 -1.95 9.15
C PHE A 269 -15.19 -2.77 8.73
N VAL A 270 -15.36 -4.09 8.65
CA VAL A 270 -14.28 -5.02 8.27
C VAL A 270 -14.48 -5.51 6.85
N GLY A 271 -13.41 -5.48 6.05
CA GLY A 271 -13.40 -6.13 4.74
C GLY A 271 -12.36 -5.55 3.78
N PRO A 272 -12.16 -6.19 2.62
CA PRO A 272 -11.15 -5.82 1.63
C PRO A 272 -11.28 -4.37 1.11
N PRO A 273 -10.23 -3.80 0.48
CA PRO A 273 -10.29 -2.44 -0.02
C PRO A 273 -11.23 -2.36 -1.23
N GLY A 274 -11.92 -1.23 -1.37
CA GLY A 274 -12.84 -1.00 -2.50
C GLY A 274 -14.15 -1.78 -2.46
N THR A 275 -14.54 -2.34 -1.32
CA THR A 275 -15.86 -2.99 -1.12
C THR A 275 -17.00 -2.02 -0.84
N GLY A 276 -16.73 -0.71 -0.70
CA GLY A 276 -17.78 0.31 -0.51
C GLY A 276 -18.03 0.76 0.94
N LYS A 277 -17.13 0.44 1.88
CA LYS A 277 -17.18 0.86 3.30
C LYS A 277 -17.55 2.33 3.49
N THR A 278 -16.84 3.24 2.81
CA THR A 278 -17.06 4.68 2.89
C THR A 278 -18.41 5.11 2.32
N SER A 279 -18.87 4.46 1.25
CA SER A 279 -20.19 4.72 0.66
C SER A 279 -21.30 4.31 1.60
N VAL A 280 -21.22 3.12 2.20
CA VAL A 280 -22.19 2.64 3.19
C VAL A 280 -22.17 3.51 4.46
N ALA A 281 -21.00 3.99 4.91
CA ALA A 281 -20.91 4.89 6.06
C ALA A 281 -21.74 6.17 5.86
N ARG A 282 -21.73 6.75 4.64
CA ARG A 282 -22.56 7.91 4.29
C ARG A 282 -24.05 7.60 4.32
N THR A 283 -24.45 6.42 3.86
CA THR A 283 -25.85 5.99 3.91
C THR A 283 -26.30 5.71 5.34
N VAL A 284 -25.46 5.08 6.16
CA VAL A 284 -25.71 4.89 7.60
C VAL A 284 -25.90 6.24 8.30
N ALA A 285 -25.05 7.24 8.01
CA ALA A 285 -25.22 8.59 8.54
C ALA A 285 -26.59 9.20 8.19
N LYS A 286 -27.03 9.04 6.94
CA LYS A 286 -28.37 9.49 6.49
C LYS A 286 -29.50 8.77 7.22
N ILE A 287 -29.38 7.47 7.47
CA ILE A 287 -30.38 6.68 8.21
C ILE A 287 -30.52 7.22 9.63
N PHE A 288 -29.42 7.39 10.36
CA PHE A 288 -29.45 7.92 11.73
C PHE A 288 -29.97 9.36 11.80
N TYR A 289 -29.59 10.20 10.81
CA TYR A 289 -30.15 11.55 10.66
C TYR A 289 -31.66 11.53 10.39
N ALA A 290 -32.15 10.64 9.53
CA ALA A 290 -33.57 10.48 9.23
C ALA A 290 -34.42 10.06 10.44
N PHE A 291 -33.83 9.28 11.35
CA PHE A 291 -34.43 8.94 12.66
C PHE A 291 -34.32 10.07 13.70
N GLY A 292 -33.67 11.20 13.38
CA GLY A 292 -33.45 12.32 14.30
C GLY A 292 -32.43 12.02 15.40
N LEU A 293 -31.59 11.00 15.22
CA LEU A 293 -30.52 10.63 16.16
C LEU A 293 -29.21 11.39 15.92
N LEU A 294 -29.04 11.96 14.72
CA LEU A 294 -27.93 12.84 14.36
C LEU A 294 -28.47 14.20 13.93
N GLU A 295 -27.70 15.25 14.19
CA GLU A 295 -28.01 16.61 13.74
C GLU A 295 -27.68 16.83 12.26
N THR A 296 -26.73 16.06 11.72
CA THR A 296 -26.32 16.14 10.32
C THR A 296 -26.09 14.75 9.71
N PRO A 297 -26.36 14.57 8.40
CA PRO A 297 -26.05 13.32 7.70
C PRO A 297 -24.59 13.27 7.22
N PHE A 298 -23.72 14.21 7.65
CA PHE A 298 -22.37 14.34 7.13
C PHE A 298 -21.40 13.37 7.79
N VAL A 299 -20.48 12.86 6.97
CA VAL A 299 -19.39 11.99 7.40
C VAL A 299 -18.08 12.76 7.26
N VAL A 300 -17.35 12.88 8.35
CA VAL A 300 -15.96 13.35 8.36
C VAL A 300 -15.07 12.13 8.20
N GLU A 301 -14.39 12.04 7.06
CA GLU A 301 -13.41 10.98 6.80
C GLU A 301 -12.04 11.37 7.34
N ALA A 302 -11.33 10.40 7.91
CA ALA A 302 -10.03 10.59 8.51
C ALA A 302 -9.13 9.37 8.32
N GLN A 303 -7.84 9.62 8.23
CA GLN A 303 -6.78 8.61 8.22
C GLN A 303 -5.82 8.86 9.38
N ARG A 304 -4.89 7.93 9.64
CA ARG A 304 -3.84 8.12 10.68
C ARG A 304 -3.16 9.48 10.60
N ALA A 305 -2.85 9.94 9.39
CA ALA A 305 -2.19 11.22 9.16
C ALA A 305 -3.05 12.43 9.61
N ASP A 306 -4.36 12.27 9.77
CA ASP A 306 -5.27 13.31 10.26
C ASP A 306 -5.44 13.28 11.78
N LEU A 307 -5.25 12.12 12.44
CA LEU A 307 -5.37 12.00 13.89
C LEU A 307 -4.04 12.21 14.61
N VAL A 308 -2.94 11.67 14.05
CA VAL A 308 -1.64 11.63 14.71
C VAL A 308 -0.84 12.90 14.38
N GLY A 309 -0.29 13.54 15.42
CA GLY A 309 0.56 14.71 15.30
C GLY A 309 2.03 14.35 15.04
N GLU A 310 2.79 15.30 14.49
CA GLU A 310 4.24 15.14 14.25
C GLU A 310 5.08 15.34 15.53
N TYR A 311 4.49 15.91 16.57
CA TYR A 311 5.16 16.30 17.82
C TYR A 311 4.39 15.84 19.05
N LEU A 312 5.11 15.64 20.16
CA LEU A 312 4.54 15.25 21.44
C LEU A 312 3.50 16.27 21.94
N GLY A 313 2.30 15.78 22.27
CA GLY A 313 1.16 16.59 22.71
C GLY A 313 0.36 17.27 21.60
N ALA A 314 0.76 17.13 20.32
CA ALA A 314 -0.04 17.62 19.19
C ALA A 314 -1.14 16.64 18.79
N THR A 315 -0.96 15.34 19.06
CA THR A 315 -1.90 14.29 18.65
C THR A 315 -3.28 14.43 19.29
N ALA A 316 -3.34 14.66 20.61
CA ALA A 316 -4.62 14.86 21.30
C ALA A 316 -5.39 16.08 20.75
N ILE A 317 -4.68 17.19 20.49
CA ILE A 317 -5.29 18.41 19.92
C ILE A 317 -5.88 18.12 18.55
N LYS A 318 -5.07 17.50 17.67
CA LYS A 318 -5.47 17.20 16.29
C LYS A 318 -6.64 16.21 16.23
N THR A 319 -6.63 15.21 17.11
CA THR A 319 -7.72 14.23 17.27
C THR A 319 -9.00 14.91 17.75
N ASN A 320 -8.92 15.79 18.76
CA ASN A 320 -10.09 16.55 19.24
C ASN A 320 -10.66 17.47 18.16
N GLU A 321 -9.83 18.26 17.47
CA GLU A 321 -10.30 19.15 16.38
C GLU A 321 -11.00 18.38 15.25
N LEU A 322 -10.55 17.16 14.97
CA LEU A 322 -11.18 16.29 13.99
C LEU A 322 -12.54 15.79 14.48
N ILE A 323 -12.62 15.37 15.75
CA ILE A 323 -13.87 14.92 16.38
C ILE A 323 -14.88 16.07 16.48
N ASP A 324 -14.43 17.27 16.84
CA ASP A 324 -15.28 18.46 16.94
C ASP A 324 -15.93 18.80 15.61
N ARG A 325 -15.25 18.55 14.48
CA ARG A 325 -15.82 18.67 13.13
C ARG A 325 -16.89 17.61 12.82
N ALA A 326 -16.89 16.49 13.52
CA ALA A 326 -17.79 15.37 13.32
C ALA A 326 -18.95 15.32 14.33
N LEU A 327 -18.95 16.18 15.36
CA LEU A 327 -20.03 16.26 16.34
C LEU A 327 -21.38 16.55 15.66
N GLY A 328 -22.43 15.86 16.14
CA GLY A 328 -23.75 15.87 15.51
C GLY A 328 -23.83 14.98 14.26
N GLY A 329 -22.76 14.29 13.87
CA GLY A 329 -22.68 13.46 12.67
C GLY A 329 -21.83 12.20 12.88
N VAL A 330 -21.06 11.83 11.85
CA VAL A 330 -20.26 10.61 11.84
C VAL A 330 -18.78 10.92 11.60
N LEU A 331 -17.90 10.33 12.42
CA LEU A 331 -16.45 10.25 12.17
C LEU A 331 -16.10 8.87 11.59
N PHE A 332 -15.61 8.84 10.35
CA PHE A 332 -15.15 7.62 9.69
C PHE A 332 -13.63 7.59 9.64
N VAL A 333 -13.03 6.63 10.34
CA VAL A 333 -11.57 6.42 10.37
C VAL A 333 -11.20 5.23 9.49
N ASP A 334 -10.58 5.49 8.35
CA ASP A 334 -10.12 4.44 7.43
C ASP A 334 -8.76 3.87 7.86
N GLU A 335 -8.56 2.58 7.57
CA GLU A 335 -7.37 1.80 8.00
C GLU A 335 -7.01 2.04 9.48
N ALA A 336 -8.01 1.97 10.37
CA ALA A 336 -7.87 2.34 11.78
C ALA A 336 -6.80 1.53 12.53
N TYR A 337 -6.53 0.29 12.10
CA TYR A 337 -5.46 -0.54 12.65
C TYR A 337 -4.07 0.11 12.53
N SER A 338 -3.88 0.99 11.54
CA SER A 338 -2.63 1.75 11.37
C SER A 338 -2.37 2.73 12.51
N LEU A 339 -3.37 3.08 13.34
CA LEU A 339 -3.18 3.94 14.51
C LEU A 339 -2.28 3.29 15.56
N ILE A 340 -2.12 1.96 15.57
CA ILE A 340 -1.22 1.27 16.50
C ILE A 340 -0.21 0.47 15.68
N ASN A 341 1.01 0.98 15.57
CA ASN A 341 2.11 0.25 14.96
C ASN A 341 2.88 -0.56 16.03
N SER A 342 3.04 -1.86 15.79
CA SER A 342 3.86 -2.77 16.62
C SER A 342 5.17 -3.21 15.94
N GLY A 343 5.48 -2.64 14.77
CA GLY A 343 6.51 -3.16 13.85
C GLY A 343 7.96 -3.07 14.32
N ASP A 344 8.31 -2.13 15.20
CA ASP A 344 9.73 -1.82 15.49
C ASP A 344 10.16 -2.15 16.94
N GLY A 345 9.39 -2.97 17.67
CA GLY A 345 9.70 -3.30 19.06
C GLY A 345 9.60 -2.13 20.06
N GLN A 346 9.31 -0.91 19.59
CA GLN A 346 8.87 0.21 20.41
C GLN A 346 7.37 0.48 20.23
N PRO A 347 6.60 0.63 21.32
CA PRO A 347 5.19 1.00 21.22
C PRO A 347 5.04 2.41 20.65
N ASP A 348 4.22 2.55 19.60
CA ASP A 348 3.86 3.82 19.00
C ASP A 348 3.04 4.68 19.99
N ARG A 349 3.76 5.51 20.75
CA ARG A 349 3.19 6.35 21.81
C ARG A 349 2.21 7.39 21.25
N PHE A 350 2.50 7.93 20.07
CA PHE A 350 1.63 8.94 19.45
C PHE A 350 0.33 8.32 18.95
N GLY A 351 0.42 7.18 18.28
CA GLY A 351 -0.77 6.42 17.87
C GLY A 351 -1.67 6.02 19.04
N SER A 352 -1.04 5.57 20.14
CA SER A 352 -1.75 5.23 21.38
C SER A 352 -2.47 6.43 22.00
N GLU A 353 -1.87 7.63 21.97
CA GLU A 353 -2.48 8.89 22.43
C GLU A 353 -3.72 9.26 21.60
N ALA A 354 -3.67 9.09 20.27
CA ALA A 354 -4.82 9.31 19.40
C ALA A 354 -5.97 8.36 19.76
N VAL A 355 -5.68 7.07 19.94
CA VAL A 355 -6.68 6.05 20.29
C VAL A 355 -7.31 6.33 21.66
N GLN A 356 -6.52 6.73 22.65
CA GLN A 356 -7.04 7.10 23.97
C GLN A 356 -7.94 8.33 23.91
N THR A 357 -7.54 9.35 23.14
CA THR A 357 -8.35 10.57 22.94
C THR A 357 -9.66 10.23 22.23
N LEU A 358 -9.61 9.40 21.18
CA LEU A 358 -10.77 8.93 20.45
C LEU A 358 -11.73 8.14 21.36
N LEU A 359 -11.22 7.22 22.18
CA LEU A 359 -12.03 6.43 23.12
C LEU A 359 -12.71 7.30 24.17
N LYS A 360 -12.02 8.32 24.68
CA LYS A 360 -12.59 9.27 25.64
C LYS A 360 -13.77 10.02 25.01
N ARG A 361 -13.56 10.62 23.84
CA ARG A 361 -14.62 11.37 23.13
C ARG A 361 -15.77 10.48 22.64
N ALA A 362 -15.48 9.25 22.26
CA ALA A 362 -16.50 8.26 21.93
C ALA A 362 -17.44 7.99 23.12
N GLU A 363 -16.94 8.02 24.36
CA GLU A 363 -17.78 7.94 25.56
C GLU A 363 -18.48 9.27 25.87
N ASP A 364 -17.71 10.36 25.95
CA ASP A 364 -18.20 11.68 26.40
C ASP A 364 -19.27 12.26 25.46
N ASP A 365 -19.20 11.95 24.15
CA ASP A 365 -20.11 12.46 23.12
C ASP A 365 -21.02 11.39 22.49
N ARG A 366 -21.19 10.23 23.16
CA ARG A 366 -21.91 9.06 22.62
C ARG A 366 -23.33 9.34 22.12
N ASP A 367 -24.00 10.36 22.65
CA ASP A 367 -25.38 10.73 22.29
C ASP A 367 -25.48 11.57 21.02
N ARG A 368 -24.35 12.09 20.51
CA ARG A 368 -24.32 13.00 19.35
C ARG A 368 -23.20 12.69 18.34
N LEU A 369 -22.44 11.61 18.56
CA LEU A 369 -21.31 11.23 17.71
C LEU A 369 -21.37 9.73 17.41
N ILE A 370 -21.26 9.38 16.13
CA ILE A 370 -20.99 7.99 15.72
C ILE A 370 -19.57 7.91 15.18
N VAL A 371 -18.77 7.02 15.75
CA VAL A 371 -17.45 6.68 15.22
C VAL A 371 -17.55 5.36 14.45
N ILE A 372 -17.01 5.33 13.23
CA ILE A 372 -16.88 4.14 12.40
C ILE A 372 -15.40 3.88 12.16
N LEU A 373 -14.90 2.72 12.60
CA LEU A 373 -13.54 2.28 12.37
C LEU A 373 -13.51 1.26 11.22
N ALA A 374 -12.77 1.55 10.16
CA ALA A 374 -12.69 0.68 8.99
C ALA A 374 -11.29 0.06 8.81
N GLY A 375 -11.24 -1.16 8.30
CA GLY A 375 -9.98 -1.83 7.97
C GLY A 375 -10.15 -3.28 7.51
N TYR A 376 -9.02 -3.96 7.32
CA TYR A 376 -8.98 -5.39 6.99
C TYR A 376 -9.27 -6.25 8.21
N GLU A 377 -9.93 -7.39 8.00
CA GLU A 377 -10.51 -8.18 9.08
C GLU A 377 -9.46 -8.69 10.08
N LYS A 378 -8.33 -9.21 9.60
CA LYS A 378 -7.26 -9.76 10.44
C LYS A 378 -6.60 -8.67 11.28
N GLU A 379 -6.27 -7.55 10.67
CA GLU A 379 -5.61 -6.40 11.26
C GLU A 379 -6.53 -5.69 12.27
N MET A 380 -7.81 -5.55 11.93
CA MET A 380 -8.80 -4.98 12.86
C MET A 380 -9.03 -5.86 14.07
N ASN A 381 -9.01 -7.19 13.93
CA ASN A 381 -9.09 -8.08 15.09
C ASN A 381 -7.90 -7.87 16.05
N GLY A 382 -6.67 -7.73 15.51
CA GLY A 382 -5.49 -7.39 16.31
C GLY A 382 -5.60 -6.02 16.98
N PHE A 383 -6.06 -5.01 16.24
CA PHE A 383 -6.27 -3.65 16.74
C PHE A 383 -7.33 -3.57 17.86
N LEU A 384 -8.46 -4.27 17.72
CA LEU A 384 -9.49 -4.29 18.77
C LEU A 384 -9.03 -5.06 20.02
N ALA A 385 -8.18 -6.07 19.85
CA ALA A 385 -7.60 -6.84 20.94
C ALA A 385 -6.50 -6.08 21.71
N SER A 386 -5.92 -5.03 21.12
CA SER A 386 -4.83 -4.28 21.75
C SER A 386 -5.28 -3.40 22.92
N ASN A 387 -6.57 -3.07 23.02
CA ASN A 387 -7.13 -2.30 24.12
C ASN A 387 -8.57 -2.76 24.44
N PRO A 388 -8.86 -3.21 25.68
CA PRO A 388 -10.22 -3.61 26.09
C PRO A 388 -11.28 -2.53 25.85
N GLY A 389 -10.91 -1.24 25.94
CA GLY A 389 -11.79 -0.11 25.68
C GLY A 389 -12.30 -0.04 24.24
N LEU A 390 -11.50 -0.48 23.25
CA LEU A 390 -11.92 -0.58 21.85
C LEU A 390 -12.95 -1.70 21.68
N SER A 391 -12.66 -2.89 22.22
CA SER A 391 -13.56 -4.05 22.10
C SER A 391 -14.93 -3.80 22.73
N SER A 392 -14.99 -3.06 23.84
CA SER A 392 -16.25 -2.73 24.53
C SER A 392 -17.09 -1.70 23.77
N ARG A 393 -16.48 -0.58 23.34
CA ARG A 393 -17.21 0.54 22.69
C ARG A 393 -17.55 0.28 21.22
N PHE A 394 -16.81 -0.60 20.56
CA PHE A 394 -16.96 -0.92 19.13
C PHE A 394 -17.44 -2.36 18.90
N ALA A 395 -18.53 -2.74 19.57
CA ALA A 395 -19.09 -4.10 19.48
C ALA A 395 -19.85 -4.38 18.16
N SER A 396 -20.38 -3.34 17.49
CA SER A 396 -21.16 -3.52 16.26
C SER A 396 -20.27 -3.66 15.04
N ARG A 397 -20.09 -4.90 14.57
CA ARG A 397 -19.24 -5.21 13.40
C ARG A 397 -20.08 -5.41 12.16
N VAL A 398 -19.68 -4.77 11.06
CA VAL A 398 -20.27 -4.94 9.72
C VAL A 398 -19.21 -5.51 8.80
N ARG A 399 -19.48 -6.69 8.23
CA ARG A 399 -18.56 -7.39 7.32
C ARG A 399 -18.90 -7.10 5.86
N PHE A 400 -17.90 -6.62 5.12
CA PHE A 400 -17.99 -6.30 3.71
C PHE A 400 -17.29 -7.40 2.89
N PRO A 401 -18.04 -8.29 2.22
CA PRO A 401 -17.45 -9.30 1.35
C PRO A 401 -16.87 -8.66 0.08
N SER A 402 -15.95 -9.37 -0.57
CA SER A 402 -15.48 -9.04 -1.92
C SER A 402 -16.63 -9.16 -2.93
N TYR A 403 -16.60 -8.33 -3.98
CA TYR A 403 -17.60 -8.43 -5.04
C TYR A 403 -17.37 -9.66 -5.91
N THR A 404 -18.47 -10.28 -6.32
CA THR A 404 -18.51 -11.34 -7.32
C THR A 404 -18.22 -10.79 -8.72
N PRO A 405 -17.81 -11.64 -9.69
CA PRO A 405 -17.62 -11.20 -11.06
C PRO A 405 -18.86 -10.55 -11.70
N ALA A 406 -20.06 -11.03 -11.34
CA ALA A 406 -21.31 -10.47 -11.80
C ALA A 406 -21.55 -9.05 -11.25
N GLU A 407 -21.35 -8.85 -9.94
CA GLU A 407 -21.47 -7.53 -9.32
C GLU A 407 -20.42 -6.55 -9.85
N LEU A 408 -19.18 -6.98 -10.09
CA LEU A 408 -18.15 -6.13 -10.71
C LEU A 408 -18.52 -5.70 -12.13
N LEU A 409 -19.18 -6.58 -12.90
CA LEU A 409 -19.70 -6.26 -14.22
C LEU A 409 -20.87 -5.27 -14.13
N GLU A 410 -21.80 -5.45 -13.21
CA GLU A 410 -22.89 -4.49 -12.96
C GLU A 410 -22.34 -3.11 -12.55
N ILE A 411 -21.32 -3.07 -11.70
CA ILE A 411 -20.65 -1.82 -11.31
C ILE A 411 -20.01 -1.15 -12.54
N THR A 412 -19.41 -1.93 -13.43
CA THR A 412 -18.81 -1.44 -14.68
C THR A 412 -19.86 -0.82 -15.60
N GLU A 413 -20.98 -1.52 -15.81
CA GLU A 413 -22.10 -1.04 -16.63
C GLU A 413 -22.69 0.25 -16.04
N ALA A 414 -22.86 0.33 -14.71
CA ALA A 414 -23.33 1.53 -14.03
C ALA A 414 -22.36 2.71 -14.16
N LEU A 415 -21.04 2.47 -14.14
CA LEU A 415 -20.03 3.50 -14.33
C LEU A 415 -20.00 4.02 -15.78
N GLN A 416 -20.17 3.13 -16.76
CA GLN A 416 -20.24 3.50 -18.18
C GLN A 416 -21.49 4.32 -18.50
N ALA A 417 -22.65 3.89 -17.99
CA ALA A 417 -23.91 4.62 -18.16
C ALA A 417 -23.81 6.06 -17.61
N ARG A 418 -23.15 6.26 -16.47
CA ARG A 418 -22.89 7.61 -15.90
C ARG A 418 -21.95 8.47 -16.75
N ARG A 419 -21.06 7.86 -17.53
CA ARG A 419 -20.13 8.54 -18.43
C ARG A 419 -20.70 8.79 -19.82
N GLY A 420 -21.81 8.12 -20.17
CA GLY A 420 -22.34 8.11 -21.53
C GLY A 420 -21.54 7.21 -22.47
N ASP A 421 -20.75 6.28 -21.93
CA ASP A 421 -20.00 5.28 -22.70
C ASP A 421 -20.91 4.08 -23.04
N ALA A 422 -20.68 3.43 -24.17
CA ALA A 422 -21.37 2.22 -24.61
C ALA A 422 -20.39 1.04 -24.73
N LEU A 423 -20.86 -0.19 -24.53
CA LEU A 423 -20.09 -1.40 -24.79
C LEU A 423 -20.51 -2.03 -26.11
N ALA A 424 -19.53 -2.34 -26.94
CA ALA A 424 -19.75 -3.23 -28.07
C ALA A 424 -20.18 -4.64 -27.58
N PRO A 425 -20.96 -5.40 -28.37
CA PRO A 425 -21.46 -6.72 -27.96
C PRO A 425 -20.36 -7.72 -27.55
N ASP A 426 -19.16 -7.57 -28.11
CA ASP A 426 -17.99 -8.41 -27.84
C ASP A 426 -17.19 -7.99 -26.58
N ALA A 427 -17.34 -6.74 -26.11
CA ALA A 427 -16.59 -6.22 -24.96
C ALA A 427 -17.13 -6.74 -23.62
N ARG A 428 -18.45 -6.89 -23.48
CA ARG A 428 -19.09 -7.35 -22.25
C ARG A 428 -18.65 -8.76 -21.83
N PRO A 429 -18.61 -9.78 -22.72
CA PRO A 429 -18.05 -11.09 -22.40
C PRO A 429 -16.59 -11.03 -21.95
N VAL A 430 -15.80 -10.10 -22.50
CA VAL A 430 -14.38 -9.93 -22.11
C VAL A 430 -14.26 -9.40 -20.69
N PHE A 431 -15.02 -8.37 -20.30
CA PHE A 431 -15.07 -7.90 -18.91
C PHE A 431 -15.42 -9.03 -17.94
N ARG A 432 -16.48 -9.79 -18.25
CA ARG A 432 -16.91 -10.93 -17.43
C ARG A 432 -15.78 -11.94 -17.25
N ARG A 433 -15.16 -12.38 -18.36
CA ARG A 433 -14.06 -13.35 -18.34
C ARG A 433 -12.88 -12.87 -17.50
N LEU A 434 -12.54 -11.58 -17.59
CA LEU A 434 -11.43 -10.98 -16.84
C LEU A 434 -11.74 -10.88 -15.34
N TYR A 435 -12.97 -10.52 -14.96
CA TYR A 435 -13.39 -10.54 -13.55
C TYR A 435 -13.44 -11.97 -12.99
N GLU A 436 -13.89 -12.94 -13.78
CA GLU A 436 -13.84 -14.36 -13.40
C GLU A 436 -12.40 -14.84 -13.20
N ASP A 437 -11.46 -14.45 -14.08
CA ASP A 437 -10.03 -14.79 -13.94
C ASP A 437 -9.44 -14.20 -12.65
N VAL A 438 -9.66 -12.91 -12.41
CA VAL A 438 -9.21 -12.20 -11.20
C VAL A 438 -9.81 -12.82 -9.93
N HIS A 439 -11.10 -13.12 -9.95
CA HIS A 439 -11.80 -13.69 -8.79
C HIS A 439 -11.33 -15.13 -8.52
N ARG A 440 -11.20 -15.97 -9.55
CA ARG A 440 -10.65 -17.33 -9.43
C ARG A 440 -9.23 -17.30 -8.85
N ARG A 441 -8.44 -16.29 -9.21
CA ARG A 441 -7.09 -16.03 -8.71
C ARG A 441 -7.01 -15.55 -7.26
N GLY A 442 -8.14 -15.18 -6.65
CA GLY A 442 -8.16 -14.55 -5.33
C GLY A 442 -7.52 -13.15 -5.31
N LEU A 443 -7.33 -12.52 -6.47
CA LEU A 443 -6.64 -11.24 -6.60
C LEU A 443 -7.59 -10.03 -6.52
N VAL A 444 -8.90 -10.27 -6.47
CA VAL A 444 -9.91 -9.20 -6.45
C VAL A 444 -9.69 -8.22 -5.29
N ASP A 445 -9.25 -8.73 -4.15
CA ASP A 445 -8.98 -7.93 -2.95
C ASP A 445 -7.72 -7.09 -3.09
N GLU A 446 -6.65 -7.66 -3.64
CA GLU A 446 -5.39 -6.96 -3.91
C GLU A 446 -5.55 -5.87 -4.97
N LEU A 447 -6.38 -6.13 -5.98
CA LEU A 447 -6.70 -5.17 -7.03
C LEU A 447 -7.66 -4.07 -6.53
N GLY A 448 -8.38 -4.31 -5.44
CA GLY A 448 -9.24 -3.32 -4.79
C GLY A 448 -10.70 -3.33 -5.27
N ASN A 449 -11.27 -4.49 -5.62
CA ASN A 449 -12.72 -4.67 -5.78
C ASN A 449 -13.39 -3.62 -6.72
N ALA A 450 -14.39 -2.86 -6.27
CA ALA A 450 -15.06 -1.87 -7.13
C ALA A 450 -14.12 -0.73 -7.58
N ARG A 451 -13.04 -0.47 -6.84
CA ARG A 451 -11.98 0.45 -7.27
C ARG A 451 -11.26 -0.11 -8.50
N PHE A 452 -11.00 -1.41 -8.54
CA PHE A 452 -10.47 -2.09 -9.73
C PHE A 452 -11.43 -1.98 -10.92
N ALA A 453 -12.73 -2.26 -10.72
CA ALA A 453 -13.72 -2.11 -11.78
C ALA A 453 -13.77 -0.69 -12.36
N ARG A 454 -13.71 0.33 -11.47
CA ARG A 454 -13.62 1.74 -11.89
C ARG A 454 -12.36 2.03 -12.69
N SER A 455 -11.19 1.66 -12.16
CA SER A 455 -9.93 1.89 -12.86
C SER A 455 -9.90 1.19 -14.22
N LEU A 456 -10.40 -0.05 -14.32
CA LEU A 456 -10.48 -0.78 -15.57
C LEU A 456 -11.41 -0.12 -16.59
N THR A 457 -12.57 0.36 -16.13
CA THR A 457 -13.50 1.11 -16.99
C THR A 457 -12.88 2.40 -17.51
N GLU A 458 -12.21 3.15 -16.64
CA GLU A 458 -11.54 4.40 -16.98
C GLU A 458 -10.39 4.18 -17.98
N ALA A 459 -9.58 3.14 -17.77
CA ALA A 459 -8.50 2.80 -18.69
C ALA A 459 -9.02 2.25 -20.03
N ALA A 460 -10.13 1.50 -20.05
CA ALA A 460 -10.75 1.04 -21.29
C ALA A 460 -11.27 2.22 -22.12
N ALA A 461 -11.87 3.23 -21.49
CA ALA A 461 -12.26 4.47 -22.15
C ALA A 461 -11.03 5.22 -22.73
N GLN A 462 -9.93 5.30 -21.99
CA GLN A 462 -8.68 5.90 -22.51
C GLN A 462 -8.11 5.11 -23.69
N ALA A 463 -8.14 3.77 -23.63
CA ALA A 463 -7.69 2.92 -24.72
C ALA A 463 -8.54 3.12 -25.99
N ARG A 464 -9.87 3.25 -25.84
CA ARG A 464 -10.77 3.65 -26.92
C ARG A 464 -10.35 5.00 -27.50
N ASP A 465 -10.15 6.02 -26.67
CA ASP A 465 -9.80 7.37 -27.16
C ASP A 465 -8.50 7.35 -27.99
N VAL A 466 -7.49 6.61 -27.52
CA VAL A 466 -6.24 6.39 -28.28
C VAL A 466 -6.51 5.69 -29.60
N ARG A 467 -7.30 4.61 -29.61
CA ARG A 467 -7.64 3.86 -30.84
C ARG A 467 -8.35 4.76 -31.84
N VAL A 468 -9.36 5.52 -31.42
CA VAL A 468 -10.18 6.38 -32.28
C VAL A 468 -9.34 7.50 -32.90
N VAL A 469 -8.49 8.15 -32.11
CA VAL A 469 -7.59 9.20 -32.63
C VAL A 469 -6.52 8.63 -33.57
N SER A 470 -5.99 7.45 -33.26
CA SER A 470 -4.90 6.84 -34.04
C SER A 470 -5.37 6.25 -35.38
N ALA A 471 -6.67 5.95 -35.54
CA ALA A 471 -7.24 5.42 -36.77
C ALA A 471 -7.15 6.40 -37.95
N GLY A 472 -7.03 7.71 -37.68
CA GLY A 472 -7.00 8.76 -38.70
C GLY A 472 -8.39 9.06 -39.29
N GLY A 473 -8.57 10.28 -39.82
CA GLY A 473 -9.86 10.75 -40.33
C GLY A 473 -10.78 11.37 -39.27
N ALA A 474 -11.99 11.77 -39.68
CA ALA A 474 -12.99 12.33 -38.77
C ALA A 474 -13.76 11.20 -38.08
N PRO A 475 -13.65 11.04 -36.74
CA PRO A 475 -14.31 9.95 -36.03
C PRO A 475 -15.84 10.11 -36.04
N ARG A 476 -16.57 9.00 -36.12
CA ARG A 476 -18.03 9.04 -35.99
C ARG A 476 -18.40 9.21 -34.52
N GLY A 477 -19.56 9.81 -34.25
CA GLY A 477 -20.07 9.98 -32.89
C GLY A 477 -20.15 8.68 -32.10
N GLU A 478 -20.46 7.57 -32.76
CA GLU A 478 -20.53 6.23 -32.17
C GLU A 478 -19.15 5.69 -31.76
N ASP A 479 -18.10 5.97 -32.53
CA ASP A 479 -16.73 5.53 -32.22
C ASP A 479 -16.19 6.20 -30.95
N LEU A 480 -16.63 7.43 -30.69
CA LEU A 480 -16.21 8.24 -29.54
C LEU A 480 -16.77 7.74 -28.21
N VAL A 481 -17.84 6.94 -28.24
CA VAL A 481 -18.51 6.45 -27.02
C VAL A 481 -18.44 4.93 -26.87
N THR A 482 -18.19 4.19 -27.95
CA THR A 482 -18.19 2.72 -27.93
C THR A 482 -16.82 2.13 -27.58
N ILE A 483 -16.77 1.41 -26.46
CA ILE A 483 -15.64 0.59 -26.00
C ILE A 483 -15.74 -0.81 -26.61
N VAL A 484 -14.66 -1.28 -27.27
CA VAL A 484 -14.59 -2.62 -27.87
C VAL A 484 -13.71 -3.57 -27.05
N SER A 485 -13.78 -4.87 -27.33
CA SER A 485 -13.00 -5.91 -26.63
C SER A 485 -11.49 -5.61 -26.55
N ALA A 486 -10.89 -5.12 -27.64
CA ALA A 486 -9.47 -4.78 -27.70
C ALA A 486 -9.08 -3.66 -26.71
N ASP A 487 -9.96 -2.69 -26.48
CA ASP A 487 -9.72 -1.59 -25.54
C ASP A 487 -9.68 -2.13 -24.10
N VAL A 488 -10.61 -3.05 -23.77
CA VAL A 488 -10.69 -3.71 -22.46
C VAL A 488 -9.45 -4.57 -22.20
N THR A 489 -9.03 -5.39 -23.17
CA THR A 489 -7.84 -6.23 -23.01
C THR A 489 -6.57 -5.39 -22.82
N ARG A 490 -6.41 -4.31 -23.60
CA ARG A 490 -5.28 -3.38 -23.44
C ARG A 490 -5.27 -2.73 -22.05
N ALA A 491 -6.42 -2.19 -21.63
CA ALA A 491 -6.58 -1.55 -20.33
C ALA A 491 -6.31 -2.49 -19.16
N PHE A 492 -6.81 -3.73 -19.27
CA PHE A 492 -6.58 -4.76 -18.27
C PHE A 492 -5.08 -5.06 -18.14
N ASN A 493 -4.40 -5.35 -19.26
CA ASN A 493 -2.97 -5.64 -19.25
C ASN A 493 -2.14 -4.50 -18.63
N GLU A 494 -2.48 -3.25 -18.94
CA GLU A 494 -1.82 -2.08 -18.37
C GLU A 494 -2.03 -1.96 -16.85
N ILE A 495 -3.27 -2.12 -16.39
CA ILE A 495 -3.59 -2.03 -14.96
C ILE A 495 -2.97 -3.19 -14.20
N THR A 496 -2.96 -4.40 -14.76
CA THR A 496 -2.42 -5.58 -14.08
C THR A 496 -0.89 -5.65 -14.12
N ALA A 497 -0.23 -5.03 -15.11
CA ALA A 497 1.23 -5.06 -15.26
C ALA A 497 2.00 -4.53 -14.05
N ARG A 498 1.43 -3.55 -13.31
CA ARG A 498 2.04 -2.99 -12.09
C ARG A 498 1.90 -3.90 -10.86
N PHE A 499 1.02 -4.90 -10.90
CA PHE A 499 0.83 -5.80 -9.78
C PHE A 499 1.84 -6.95 -9.87
N ARG A 500 2.78 -6.98 -8.92
CA ARG A 500 3.78 -8.07 -8.82
C ARG A 500 3.05 -9.40 -8.74
N GLY A 501 3.47 -10.39 -9.52
CA GLY A 501 2.89 -11.73 -9.51
C GLY A 501 1.67 -11.92 -10.43
N TYR A 502 1.11 -10.85 -11.02
CA TYR A 502 0.15 -11.04 -12.11
C TYR A 502 0.89 -11.46 -13.39
N GLN A 503 0.97 -12.77 -13.64
CA GLN A 503 1.32 -13.29 -14.97
C GLN A 503 0.06 -13.63 -15.74
N ALA A 504 -0.04 -13.17 -16.99
CA ALA A 504 -1.16 -13.55 -17.85
C ALA A 504 -1.33 -15.07 -17.82
N THR A 505 -2.58 -15.53 -17.65
CA THR A 505 -2.86 -16.97 -17.67
C THR A 505 -2.34 -17.55 -18.99
N PRO A 506 -1.41 -18.52 -18.95
CA PRO A 506 -0.87 -19.09 -20.18
C PRO A 506 -1.99 -19.71 -20.99
N THR A 507 -1.89 -19.66 -22.31
CA THR A 507 -2.86 -20.39 -23.13
C THR A 507 -2.60 -21.89 -23.03
N LEU A 508 -3.64 -22.69 -23.28
CA LEU A 508 -3.49 -24.14 -23.34
C LEU A 508 -2.49 -24.53 -24.44
N GLU A 509 -2.55 -23.83 -25.58
CA GLU A 509 -1.66 -24.04 -26.71
C GLU A 509 -0.20 -23.77 -26.34
N ASP A 510 0.09 -22.66 -25.66
CA ASP A 510 1.45 -22.34 -25.20
C ASP A 510 1.99 -23.41 -24.25
N ALA A 511 1.16 -23.89 -23.32
CA ALA A 511 1.55 -24.90 -22.35
C ALA A 511 1.83 -26.26 -23.01
N LEU A 512 1.02 -26.66 -24.00
CA LEU A 512 1.27 -27.88 -24.79
C LEU A 512 2.50 -27.73 -25.69
N ALA A 513 2.69 -26.56 -26.30
CA ALA A 513 3.89 -26.29 -27.10
C ALA A 513 5.18 -26.34 -26.26
N ASP A 514 5.13 -25.92 -24.99
CA ASP A 514 6.26 -26.08 -24.06
C ASP A 514 6.58 -27.54 -23.77
N LEU A 515 5.55 -28.39 -23.64
CA LEU A 515 5.70 -29.83 -23.48
C LEU A 515 6.33 -30.47 -24.71
N ASP A 516 5.83 -30.14 -25.89
CA ASP A 516 6.29 -30.72 -27.15
C ASP A 516 7.75 -30.35 -27.45
N ARG A 517 8.19 -29.17 -27.00
CA ARG A 517 9.59 -28.70 -27.08
C ARG A 517 10.56 -29.41 -26.12
N MET A 518 10.09 -30.22 -25.18
CA MET A 518 10.98 -31.03 -24.35
C MET A 518 11.60 -32.15 -25.19
N ALA A 519 12.90 -32.39 -25.08
CA ALA A 519 13.56 -33.50 -25.75
C ALA A 519 13.00 -34.84 -25.25
N GLY A 520 12.76 -35.79 -26.16
CA GLY A 520 12.28 -37.13 -25.81
C GLY A 520 10.93 -37.17 -25.07
N LEU A 521 10.83 -38.07 -24.08
CA LEU A 521 9.66 -38.23 -23.19
C LEU A 521 8.32 -38.51 -23.89
N GLU A 522 8.35 -39.11 -25.07
CA GLU A 522 7.17 -39.35 -25.89
C GLU A 522 5.99 -40.02 -25.12
N PRO A 523 6.21 -41.03 -24.26
CA PRO A 523 5.12 -41.60 -23.46
C PRO A 523 4.48 -40.59 -22.49
N VAL A 524 5.27 -39.70 -21.89
CA VAL A 524 4.78 -38.66 -20.98
C VAL A 524 4.01 -37.60 -21.76
N LYS A 525 4.53 -37.18 -22.91
CA LYS A 525 3.86 -36.21 -23.79
C LYS A 525 2.47 -36.69 -24.17
N GLN A 526 2.38 -37.93 -24.68
CA GLN A 526 1.10 -38.55 -25.06
C GLN A 526 0.11 -38.60 -23.89
N GLN A 527 0.58 -38.96 -22.69
CA GLN A 527 -0.27 -39.03 -21.51
C GLN A 527 -0.79 -37.64 -21.08
N VAL A 528 0.07 -36.63 -21.08
CA VAL A 528 -0.33 -35.26 -20.72
C VAL A 528 -1.27 -34.66 -21.78
N HIS A 529 -1.05 -34.91 -23.07
CA HIS A 529 -1.99 -34.55 -24.14
C HIS A 529 -3.35 -35.20 -23.96
N ALA A 530 -3.39 -36.49 -23.60
CA ALA A 530 -4.63 -37.21 -23.31
C ALA A 530 -5.37 -36.59 -22.10
N ILE A 531 -4.66 -36.24 -21.03
CA ILE A 531 -5.24 -35.54 -19.87
C ILE A 531 -5.81 -34.18 -20.28
N ALA A 532 -5.05 -33.37 -21.02
CA ALA A 532 -5.50 -32.06 -21.49
C ALA A 532 -6.75 -32.16 -22.37
N ALA A 533 -6.81 -33.14 -23.27
CA ALA A 533 -7.98 -33.41 -24.10
C ALA A 533 -9.20 -33.80 -23.27
N GLN A 534 -9.04 -34.69 -22.28
CA GLN A 534 -10.13 -35.07 -21.37
C GLN A 534 -10.68 -33.87 -20.60
N LEU A 535 -9.81 -33.03 -20.04
CA LEU A 535 -10.21 -31.83 -19.31
C LEU A 535 -10.90 -30.80 -20.21
N LYS A 536 -10.43 -30.64 -21.46
CA LYS A 536 -11.09 -29.78 -22.46
C LYS A 536 -12.52 -30.25 -22.76
N VAL A 537 -12.71 -31.55 -23.00
CA VAL A 537 -14.05 -32.12 -23.24
C VAL A 537 -14.94 -32.01 -22.01
N ALA A 538 -14.39 -32.22 -20.82
CA ALA A 538 -15.10 -32.06 -19.55
C ALA A 538 -15.63 -30.63 -19.38
N ARG A 539 -14.80 -29.62 -19.68
CA ARG A 539 -15.23 -28.22 -19.69
C ARG A 539 -16.34 -27.94 -20.71
N MET A 540 -16.22 -28.43 -21.95
CA MET A 540 -17.26 -28.26 -22.97
C MET A 540 -18.60 -28.87 -22.53
N ARG A 541 -18.58 -30.02 -21.84
CA ARG A 541 -19.78 -30.65 -21.28
C ARG A 541 -20.39 -29.79 -20.17
N GLN A 542 -19.57 -29.25 -19.28
CA GLN A 542 -20.02 -28.38 -18.19
C GLN A 542 -20.65 -27.08 -18.71
N GLU A 543 -20.07 -26.47 -19.76
CA GLU A 543 -20.63 -25.29 -20.43
C GLU A 543 -22.01 -25.55 -21.05
N GLN A 544 -22.33 -26.82 -21.36
CA GLN A 544 -23.64 -27.25 -21.83
C GLN A 544 -24.56 -27.74 -20.70
N GLY A 545 -24.16 -27.61 -19.44
CA GLY A 545 -24.93 -28.08 -18.28
C GLY A 545 -25.02 -29.60 -18.14
N LEU A 546 -24.18 -30.36 -18.86
CA LEU A 546 -24.13 -31.81 -18.74
C LEU A 546 -23.39 -32.21 -17.46
N PRO A 547 -23.73 -33.36 -16.84
CA PRO A 547 -23.00 -33.84 -15.68
C PRO A 547 -21.57 -34.21 -16.06
N VAL A 548 -20.63 -33.75 -15.24
CA VAL A 548 -19.19 -34.01 -15.35
C VAL A 548 -18.69 -34.41 -13.96
N GLN A 549 -17.87 -35.45 -13.88
CA GLN A 549 -17.18 -35.81 -12.62
C GLN A 549 -16.12 -34.75 -12.27
N SER A 550 -15.60 -34.77 -11.03
CA SER A 550 -14.54 -33.82 -10.65
C SER A 550 -13.36 -33.92 -11.62
N GLN A 551 -12.94 -32.76 -12.11
CA GLN A 551 -11.93 -32.61 -13.16
C GLN A 551 -10.52 -32.50 -12.56
N MET A 552 -10.39 -32.16 -11.28
CA MET A 552 -9.10 -32.04 -10.60
C MET A 552 -8.67 -33.40 -10.07
N ARG A 553 -7.42 -33.76 -10.37
CA ARG A 553 -6.83 -35.06 -10.01
C ARG A 553 -5.48 -34.83 -9.35
N HIS A 554 -5.12 -35.71 -8.42
CA HIS A 554 -3.76 -35.77 -7.89
C HIS A 554 -2.95 -36.80 -8.67
N PHE A 555 -1.65 -36.54 -8.81
CA PHE A 555 -0.76 -37.32 -9.67
C PHE A 555 0.36 -37.99 -8.89
N VAL A 556 0.83 -39.13 -9.40
CA VAL A 556 2.06 -39.79 -8.96
C VAL A 556 3.04 -39.80 -10.13
N PHE A 557 4.18 -39.13 -9.96
CA PHE A 557 5.25 -39.09 -10.96
C PHE A 557 6.34 -40.08 -10.56
N VAL A 558 6.47 -41.16 -11.31
CA VAL A 558 7.46 -42.22 -11.04
C VAL A 558 8.56 -42.22 -12.07
N GLY A 559 9.81 -42.22 -11.63
CA GLY A 559 10.96 -42.40 -12.53
C GLY A 559 12.28 -41.94 -11.92
N PRO A 560 13.41 -42.26 -12.58
CA PRO A 560 14.76 -41.89 -12.13
C PRO A 560 14.96 -40.38 -11.94
N PRO A 561 15.99 -39.93 -11.19
CA PRO A 561 16.23 -38.52 -10.97
C PRO A 561 16.66 -37.84 -12.28
N GLY A 562 16.29 -36.57 -12.46
CA GLY A 562 16.67 -35.79 -13.64
C GLY A 562 15.94 -36.14 -14.95
N THR A 563 14.82 -36.86 -14.89
CA THR A 563 13.95 -37.20 -16.03
C THR A 563 12.88 -36.14 -16.36
N GLY A 564 12.91 -34.96 -15.71
CA GLY A 564 12.02 -33.84 -16.03
C GLY A 564 10.69 -33.79 -15.27
N LYS A 565 10.51 -34.60 -14.21
CA LYS A 565 9.29 -34.63 -13.35
C LYS A 565 8.79 -33.24 -12.93
N THR A 566 9.68 -32.44 -12.33
CA THR A 566 9.36 -31.08 -11.86
C THR A 566 8.97 -30.14 -13.00
N THR A 567 9.64 -30.26 -14.16
CA THR A 567 9.34 -29.46 -15.35
C THR A 567 7.94 -29.78 -15.89
N VAL A 568 7.59 -31.06 -15.97
CA VAL A 568 6.25 -31.49 -16.41
C VAL A 568 5.17 -31.09 -15.39
N ALA A 569 5.47 -31.09 -14.09
CA ALA A 569 4.53 -30.60 -13.07
C ALA A 569 4.19 -29.11 -13.26
N ARG A 570 5.19 -28.29 -13.64
CA ARG A 570 4.97 -26.87 -14.00
C ARG A 570 4.10 -26.71 -15.24
N ILE A 571 4.33 -27.54 -16.26
CA ILE A 571 3.50 -27.57 -17.46
C ILE A 571 2.06 -27.97 -17.12
N LEU A 572 1.85 -28.99 -16.29
CA LEU A 572 0.52 -29.35 -15.81
C LEU A 572 -0.15 -28.17 -15.10
N GLY A 573 0.54 -27.50 -14.17
CA GLY A 573 0.00 -26.30 -13.50
C GLY A 573 -0.50 -25.25 -14.51
N ARG A 574 0.26 -25.02 -15.58
CA ARG A 574 -0.13 -24.13 -16.68
C ARG A 574 -1.35 -24.64 -17.46
N ILE A 575 -1.41 -25.93 -17.79
CA ILE A 575 -2.56 -26.55 -18.47
C ILE A 575 -3.84 -26.41 -17.64
N PHE A 576 -3.78 -26.78 -16.35
CA PHE A 576 -4.92 -26.69 -15.45
C PHE A 576 -5.38 -25.23 -15.25
N SER A 577 -4.44 -24.29 -15.15
CA SER A 577 -4.76 -22.86 -15.06
C SER A 577 -5.39 -22.32 -16.36
N ALA A 578 -4.86 -22.70 -17.53
CA ALA A 578 -5.39 -22.34 -18.84
C ALA A 578 -6.83 -22.82 -19.06
N LEU A 579 -7.12 -24.03 -18.57
CA LEU A 579 -8.46 -24.61 -18.61
C LEU A 579 -9.41 -24.04 -17.54
N GLY A 580 -8.89 -23.22 -16.63
CA GLY A 580 -9.65 -22.55 -15.58
C GLY A 580 -9.96 -23.41 -14.36
N LEU A 581 -9.23 -24.51 -14.19
CA LEU A 581 -9.34 -25.41 -13.04
C LEU A 581 -8.47 -24.93 -11.88
N LEU A 582 -7.29 -24.39 -12.18
CA LEU A 582 -6.43 -23.76 -11.17
C LEU A 582 -6.49 -22.24 -11.29
N ALA A 583 -6.43 -21.59 -10.14
CA ALA A 583 -6.33 -20.14 -10.00
C ALA A 583 -5.04 -19.64 -10.68
N ARG A 584 -3.92 -20.28 -10.40
CA ARG A 584 -2.57 -19.88 -10.83
C ARG A 584 -1.80 -21.07 -11.40
N PRO A 585 -0.84 -20.83 -12.32
CA PRO A 585 0.00 -21.88 -12.89
C PRO A 585 1.14 -22.32 -11.96
N ASP A 586 1.30 -21.65 -10.81
CA ASP A 586 2.45 -21.82 -9.93
C ASP A 586 2.54 -23.22 -9.32
N VAL A 587 3.77 -23.67 -9.14
CA VAL A 587 4.11 -24.92 -8.46
C VAL A 587 4.89 -24.59 -7.19
N VAL A 588 4.37 -25.03 -6.06
CA VAL A 588 5.08 -25.04 -4.78
C VAL A 588 5.79 -26.38 -4.68
N GLU A 589 7.11 -26.35 -4.76
CA GLU A 589 7.96 -27.53 -4.54
C GLU A 589 8.20 -27.72 -3.05
N ALA A 590 8.15 -28.98 -2.60
CA ALA A 590 8.31 -29.35 -1.21
C ALA A 590 9.02 -30.69 -1.07
N SER A 591 9.71 -30.84 0.05
CA SER A 591 10.35 -32.08 0.49
C SER A 591 9.85 -32.47 1.87
N ARG A 592 10.25 -33.63 2.40
CA ARG A 592 9.94 -34.04 3.78
C ARG A 592 10.24 -32.93 4.80
N ALA A 593 11.36 -32.23 4.64
CA ALA A 593 11.78 -31.19 5.58
C ALA A 593 10.77 -30.03 5.66
N ASP A 594 9.98 -29.80 4.61
CA ASP A 594 8.98 -28.74 4.55
C ASP A 594 7.64 -29.15 5.18
N LEU A 595 7.32 -30.44 5.20
CA LEU A 595 6.07 -30.96 5.77
C LEU A 595 6.21 -31.33 7.25
N VAL A 596 7.34 -31.92 7.63
CA VAL A 596 7.52 -32.52 8.94
C VAL A 596 8.10 -31.51 9.93
N GLY A 597 7.43 -31.34 11.08
CA GLY A 597 7.85 -30.47 12.18
C GLY A 597 8.91 -31.11 13.07
N GLN A 598 9.60 -30.29 13.87
CA GLN A 598 10.61 -30.77 14.83
C GLN A 598 10.00 -31.18 16.18
N HIS A 599 8.74 -30.82 16.43
CA HIS A 599 8.05 -31.01 17.70
C HIS A 599 6.60 -31.50 17.49
N LEU A 600 6.03 -32.15 18.51
CA LEU A 600 4.66 -32.67 18.49
C LEU A 600 3.64 -31.55 18.21
N GLY A 601 2.72 -31.79 17.27
CA GLY A 601 1.69 -30.82 16.85
C GLY A 601 2.16 -29.75 15.87
N ALA A 602 3.47 -29.62 15.62
CA ALA A 602 4.00 -28.68 14.63
C ALA A 602 3.83 -29.18 13.19
N THR A 603 3.85 -30.50 12.97
CA THR A 603 3.76 -31.12 11.64
C THR A 603 2.44 -30.81 10.95
N ALA A 604 1.32 -30.94 11.66
CA ALA A 604 0.01 -30.60 11.10
C ALA A 604 -0.08 -29.13 10.69
N ILE A 605 0.44 -28.20 11.51
CA ILE A 605 0.47 -26.77 11.21
C ILE A 605 1.31 -26.51 9.96
N LYS A 606 2.54 -27.04 9.94
CA LYS A 606 3.49 -26.85 8.84
C LYS A 606 2.97 -27.41 7.51
N THR A 607 2.34 -28.59 7.56
CA THR A 607 1.70 -29.21 6.39
C THR A 607 0.51 -28.37 5.92
N ASN A 608 -0.34 -27.87 6.83
CA ASN A 608 -1.45 -26.98 6.46
C ASN A 608 -0.95 -25.69 5.82
N GLU A 609 0.03 -25.02 6.41
CA GLU A 609 0.61 -23.80 5.84
C GLU A 609 1.21 -24.04 4.44
N LEU A 610 1.87 -25.20 4.24
CA LEU A 610 2.39 -25.57 2.93
C LEU A 610 1.28 -25.78 1.90
N VAL A 611 0.19 -26.48 2.26
CA VAL A 611 -0.96 -26.65 1.36
C VAL A 611 -1.63 -25.31 1.10
N ASP A 612 -1.82 -24.47 2.12
CA ASP A 612 -2.40 -23.13 2.00
C ASP A 612 -1.59 -22.27 1.01
N ARG A 613 -0.25 -22.37 1.04
CA ARG A 613 0.62 -21.73 0.05
C ARG A 613 0.45 -22.28 -1.37
N ALA A 614 0.01 -23.53 -1.53
CA ALA A 614 -0.21 -24.16 -2.83
C ALA A 614 -1.67 -24.05 -3.33
N LEU A 615 -2.61 -23.59 -2.50
CA LEU A 615 -4.02 -23.45 -2.90
C LEU A 615 -4.16 -22.62 -4.17
N GLY A 616 -5.02 -23.08 -5.06
CA GLY A 616 -5.20 -22.52 -6.39
C GLY A 616 -4.10 -22.87 -7.40
N GLY A 617 -3.08 -23.62 -7.01
CA GLY A 617 -1.98 -24.05 -7.88
C GLY A 617 -1.62 -25.53 -7.67
N VAL A 618 -0.35 -25.87 -7.87
CA VAL A 618 0.17 -27.24 -7.73
C VAL A 618 1.08 -27.35 -6.51
N LEU A 619 0.88 -28.36 -5.67
CA LEU A 619 1.84 -28.79 -4.66
C LEU A 619 2.64 -29.99 -5.19
N PHE A 620 3.93 -29.80 -5.44
CA PHE A 620 4.84 -30.85 -5.89
C PHE A 620 5.69 -31.34 -4.73
N ILE A 621 5.50 -32.58 -4.30
CA ILE A 621 6.28 -33.21 -3.21
C ILE A 621 7.29 -34.16 -3.83
N ASP A 622 8.56 -33.78 -3.79
CA ASP A 622 9.66 -34.63 -4.27
C ASP A 622 10.06 -35.67 -3.21
N GLU A 623 10.50 -36.83 -3.70
CA GLU A 623 10.83 -38.01 -2.88
C GLU A 623 9.78 -38.30 -1.80
N ALA A 624 8.50 -38.30 -2.18
CA ALA A 624 7.37 -38.38 -1.25
C ALA A 624 7.39 -39.66 -0.38
N TYR A 625 8.00 -40.74 -0.85
CA TYR A 625 8.21 -41.97 -0.09
C TYR A 625 9.01 -41.73 1.21
N SER A 626 9.85 -40.69 1.27
CA SER A 626 10.61 -40.32 2.47
C SER A 626 9.72 -39.85 3.61
N LEU A 627 8.44 -39.50 3.37
CA LEU A 627 7.48 -39.13 4.40
C LEU A 627 7.15 -40.29 5.34
N VAL A 628 7.31 -41.55 4.91
CA VAL A 628 7.05 -42.72 5.75
C VAL A 628 8.29 -43.59 5.80
N ASN A 629 9.01 -43.51 6.93
CA ASN A 629 10.19 -44.34 7.18
C ASN A 629 9.81 -45.56 8.02
N ALA A 630 9.78 -46.73 7.39
CA ALA A 630 9.49 -48.00 8.07
C ALA A 630 10.65 -48.54 8.93
N GLY A 631 11.84 -47.93 8.84
CA GLY A 631 13.08 -48.42 9.48
C GLY A 631 13.32 -47.96 10.93
N TYR A 632 12.51 -47.06 11.47
CA TYR A 632 12.64 -46.64 12.88
C TYR A 632 11.88 -47.61 13.78
N SER A 633 12.58 -48.21 14.75
CA SER A 633 12.03 -49.04 15.84
C SER A 633 11.13 -48.20 16.75
N GLY A 634 9.89 -47.97 16.29
CA GLY A 634 8.89 -47.08 16.92
C GLY A 634 7.95 -46.38 15.92
N GLY A 635 8.26 -46.43 14.61
CA GLY A 635 7.50 -45.75 13.56
C GLY A 635 7.81 -44.26 13.46
N ASP A 636 7.68 -43.70 12.26
CA ASP A 636 7.84 -42.28 11.98
C ASP A 636 6.51 -41.54 12.21
N ALA A 637 6.14 -41.36 13.48
CA ALA A 637 4.85 -40.78 13.87
C ALA A 637 4.62 -39.37 13.28
N PHE A 638 5.67 -38.57 13.17
CA PHE A 638 5.59 -37.24 12.57
C PHE A 638 5.35 -37.32 11.05
N GLY A 639 6.05 -38.22 10.35
CA GLY A 639 5.80 -38.47 8.93
C GLY A 639 4.38 -38.98 8.65
N ALA A 640 3.87 -39.89 9.49
CA ALA A 640 2.49 -40.36 9.41
C ALA A 640 1.46 -39.23 9.64
N GLU A 641 1.71 -38.33 10.59
CA GLU A 641 0.87 -37.15 10.84
C GLU A 641 0.85 -36.21 9.61
N ALA A 642 1.99 -35.99 8.95
CA ALA A 642 2.07 -35.21 7.72
C ALA A 642 1.22 -35.84 6.61
N VAL A 643 1.34 -37.15 6.39
CA VAL A 643 0.55 -37.88 5.37
C VAL A 643 -0.95 -37.82 5.67
N GLN A 644 -1.36 -38.00 6.92
CA GLN A 644 -2.77 -37.89 7.30
C GLN A 644 -3.31 -36.48 7.06
N THR A 645 -2.55 -35.45 7.43
CA THR A 645 -2.93 -34.05 7.20
C THR A 645 -3.01 -33.76 5.70
N LEU A 646 -2.04 -34.23 4.92
CA LEU A 646 -2.02 -34.09 3.46
C LEU A 646 -3.24 -34.76 2.81
N LEU A 647 -3.60 -35.99 3.23
CA LEU A 647 -4.76 -36.71 2.71
C LEU A 647 -6.08 -36.01 3.03
N LYS A 648 -6.21 -35.48 4.26
CA LYS A 648 -7.39 -34.70 4.64
C LYS A 648 -7.52 -33.45 3.77
N ARG A 649 -6.44 -32.70 3.60
CA ARG A 649 -6.43 -31.49 2.75
C ARG A 649 -6.62 -31.82 1.26
N ALA A 650 -6.09 -32.95 0.78
CA ALA A 650 -6.34 -33.42 -0.58
C ALA A 650 -7.83 -33.68 -0.85
N GLU A 651 -8.59 -34.13 0.16
CA GLU A 651 -10.05 -34.28 0.05
C GLU A 651 -10.78 -32.94 0.18
N ASP A 652 -10.49 -32.20 1.26
CA ASP A 652 -11.20 -30.95 1.62
C ASP A 652 -11.00 -29.85 0.56
N ASP A 653 -9.83 -29.81 -0.09
CA ASP A 653 -9.46 -28.82 -1.10
C ASP A 653 -9.29 -29.43 -2.51
N ARG A 654 -9.88 -30.60 -2.79
CA ARG A 654 -9.72 -31.33 -4.06
C ARG A 654 -10.02 -30.51 -5.32
N ASP A 655 -10.94 -29.55 -5.21
CA ASP A 655 -11.37 -28.66 -6.30
C ASP A 655 -10.60 -27.33 -6.29
N ARG A 656 -9.47 -27.25 -5.56
CA ARG A 656 -8.67 -26.03 -5.40
C ARG A 656 -7.17 -26.26 -5.51
N VAL A 657 -6.67 -27.49 -5.35
CA VAL A 657 -5.24 -27.79 -5.43
C VAL A 657 -4.99 -29.09 -6.17
N VAL A 658 -3.98 -29.10 -7.03
CA VAL A 658 -3.43 -30.33 -7.60
C VAL A 658 -2.20 -30.72 -6.80
N ILE A 659 -2.11 -31.99 -6.39
CA ILE A 659 -0.97 -32.50 -5.61
C ILE A 659 -0.27 -33.53 -6.48
N VAL A 660 1.05 -33.39 -6.60
CA VAL A 660 1.91 -34.29 -7.37
C VAL A 660 2.91 -34.90 -6.41
N LEU A 661 2.85 -36.22 -6.25
CA LEU A 661 3.83 -36.99 -5.48
C LEU A 661 4.88 -37.56 -6.42
N ALA A 662 6.15 -37.21 -6.23
CA ALA A 662 7.23 -37.70 -7.08
C ALA A 662 8.18 -38.64 -6.32
N GLY A 663 8.75 -39.60 -7.03
CA GLY A 663 9.75 -40.50 -6.49
C GLY A 663 10.15 -41.63 -7.43
N TYR A 664 10.93 -42.57 -6.91
CA TYR A 664 11.32 -43.77 -7.63
C TYR A 664 10.20 -44.81 -7.65
N ARG A 665 10.16 -45.63 -8.70
CA ARG A 665 9.02 -46.52 -8.97
C ARG A 665 8.72 -47.47 -7.81
N ARG A 666 9.73 -48.21 -7.33
CA ARG A 666 9.55 -49.24 -6.28
C ARG A 666 9.17 -48.61 -4.94
N GLU A 667 9.81 -47.50 -4.61
CA GLU A 667 9.65 -46.77 -3.35
C GLU A 667 8.27 -46.11 -3.28
N MET A 668 7.79 -45.55 -4.41
CA MET A 668 6.45 -45.00 -4.51
C MET A 668 5.37 -46.09 -4.46
N GLU A 669 5.59 -47.25 -5.08
CA GLU A 669 4.68 -48.40 -4.95
C GLU A 669 4.54 -48.84 -3.49
N ALA A 670 5.67 -48.96 -2.78
CA ALA A 670 5.68 -49.28 -1.35
C ALA A 670 4.98 -48.19 -0.52
N PHE A 671 5.27 -46.91 -0.79
CA PHE A 671 4.67 -45.78 -0.10
C PHE A 671 3.14 -45.73 -0.26
N LEU A 672 2.62 -45.89 -1.48
CA LEU A 672 1.18 -45.88 -1.73
C LEU A 672 0.47 -47.08 -1.07
N ALA A 673 1.17 -48.21 -0.91
CA ALA A 673 0.64 -49.39 -0.24
C ALA A 673 0.52 -49.22 1.28
N THR A 674 1.17 -48.21 1.88
CA THR A 674 1.11 -47.97 3.34
C THR A 674 -0.26 -47.50 3.82
N ASN A 675 -1.06 -46.88 2.94
CA ASN A 675 -2.37 -46.36 3.29
C ASN A 675 -3.33 -46.41 2.08
N PRO A 676 -4.47 -47.12 2.17
CA PRO A 676 -5.48 -47.17 1.10
C PRO A 676 -5.98 -45.77 0.65
N GLY A 677 -5.94 -44.79 1.55
CA GLY A 677 -6.28 -43.39 1.26
C GLY A 677 -5.33 -42.74 0.24
N LEU A 678 -4.05 -43.12 0.22
CA LEU A 678 -3.09 -42.66 -0.79
C LEU A 678 -3.39 -43.29 -2.15
N ALA A 679 -3.56 -44.62 -2.20
CA ALA A 679 -3.81 -45.34 -3.44
C ALA A 679 -5.11 -44.90 -4.14
N SER A 680 -6.13 -44.51 -3.38
CA SER A 680 -7.43 -44.05 -3.92
C SER A 680 -7.39 -42.61 -4.44
N ARG A 681 -6.69 -41.69 -3.76
CA ARG A 681 -6.65 -40.27 -4.13
C ARG A 681 -5.58 -39.93 -5.17
N PHE A 682 -4.54 -40.76 -5.25
CA PHE A 682 -3.40 -40.59 -6.16
C PHE A 682 -3.35 -41.74 -7.18
N ASP A 683 -4.41 -41.87 -7.97
CA ASP A 683 -4.59 -42.96 -8.94
C ASP A 683 -3.92 -42.69 -10.30
N GLN A 684 -3.73 -41.41 -10.66
CA GLN A 684 -3.11 -40.98 -11.91
C GLN A 684 -1.59 -41.12 -11.85
N ARG A 685 -1.04 -42.18 -12.43
CA ARG A 685 0.40 -42.43 -12.50
C ARG A 685 0.99 -41.98 -13.84
N VAL A 686 2.05 -41.18 -13.79
CA VAL A 686 2.85 -40.78 -14.96
C VAL A 686 4.25 -41.36 -14.81
N SER A 687 4.65 -42.19 -15.78
CA SER A 687 5.94 -42.87 -15.77
C SER A 687 6.96 -42.12 -16.63
N PHE A 688 8.05 -41.70 -16.00
CA PHE A 688 9.17 -41.01 -16.61
C PHE A 688 10.30 -42.03 -16.86
N PRO A 689 10.51 -42.47 -18.12
CA PRO A 689 11.63 -43.34 -18.45
C PRO A 689 12.97 -42.59 -18.37
N SER A 690 14.07 -43.34 -18.27
CA SER A 690 15.41 -42.82 -18.50
C SER A 690 15.54 -42.35 -19.94
N TYR A 691 16.34 -41.30 -20.17
CA TYR A 691 16.55 -40.79 -21.52
C TYR A 691 17.47 -41.72 -22.33
N ALA A 692 17.18 -41.84 -23.62
CA ALA A 692 18.04 -42.49 -24.59
C ALA A 692 19.25 -41.59 -24.94
N PRO A 693 20.36 -42.15 -25.47
CA PRO A 693 21.56 -41.38 -25.83
C PRO A 693 21.26 -40.18 -26.75
N ALA A 694 20.42 -40.39 -27.76
CA ALA A 694 20.01 -39.33 -28.68
C ALA A 694 19.21 -38.21 -27.98
N GLU A 695 18.35 -38.56 -27.03
CA GLU A 695 17.58 -37.59 -26.25
C GLU A 695 18.49 -36.80 -25.29
N LEU A 696 19.51 -37.43 -24.70
CA LEU A 696 20.52 -36.75 -23.87
C LEU A 696 21.36 -35.76 -24.69
N ALA A 697 21.76 -36.15 -25.91
CA ALA A 697 22.45 -35.27 -26.85
C ALA A 697 21.57 -34.07 -27.25
N GLU A 698 20.29 -34.31 -27.50
CA GLU A 698 19.30 -33.24 -27.76
C GLU A 698 19.17 -32.29 -26.56
N ILE A 699 19.09 -32.82 -25.33
CA ILE A 699 19.05 -32.00 -24.10
C ILE A 699 20.30 -31.11 -23.99
N ALA A 700 21.49 -31.67 -24.23
CA ALA A 700 22.74 -30.91 -24.19
C ALA A 700 22.75 -29.81 -25.26
N ALA A 701 22.34 -30.11 -26.49
CA ALA A 701 22.27 -29.15 -27.59
C ALA A 701 21.24 -28.03 -27.34
N LEU A 702 20.05 -28.37 -26.84
CA LEU A 702 19.03 -27.38 -26.46
C LEU A 702 19.49 -26.49 -25.31
N THR A 703 20.25 -27.04 -24.36
CA THR A 703 20.81 -26.28 -23.23
C THR A 703 21.88 -25.31 -23.73
N ALA A 704 22.79 -25.78 -24.59
CA ALA A 704 23.81 -24.93 -25.22
C ALA A 704 23.16 -23.79 -26.03
N SER A 705 22.19 -24.10 -26.89
CA SER A 705 21.51 -23.11 -27.73
C SER A 705 20.80 -22.02 -26.90
N LYS A 706 20.18 -22.37 -25.77
CA LYS A 706 19.57 -21.38 -24.85
C LYS A 706 20.58 -20.42 -24.24
N SER A 707 21.82 -20.86 -24.05
CA SER A 707 22.93 -20.02 -23.58
C SER A 707 23.64 -19.27 -24.71
N GLY A 708 23.24 -19.47 -25.97
CA GLY A 708 23.92 -18.90 -27.14
C GLY A 708 25.14 -19.70 -27.62
N ASP A 709 25.35 -20.90 -27.09
CA ASP A 709 26.46 -21.79 -27.42
C ASP A 709 26.06 -22.83 -28.49
N ARG A 710 27.06 -23.41 -29.13
CA ARG A 710 26.93 -24.57 -30.02
C ARG A 710 28.09 -25.54 -29.86
N PHE A 711 27.84 -26.81 -30.16
CA PHE A 711 28.89 -27.81 -30.31
C PHE A 711 29.36 -27.84 -31.77
N ASP A 712 30.67 -27.98 -32.00
CA ASP A 712 31.15 -28.38 -33.31
C ASP A 712 30.86 -29.86 -33.60
N ASP A 713 31.03 -30.29 -34.85
CA ASP A 713 30.71 -31.67 -35.27
C ASP A 713 31.54 -32.74 -34.55
N ALA A 714 32.75 -32.40 -34.06
CA ALA A 714 33.60 -33.34 -33.34
C ALA A 714 33.16 -33.46 -31.87
N ALA A 715 32.85 -32.33 -31.23
CA ALA A 715 32.29 -32.24 -29.88
C ALA A 715 30.94 -32.95 -29.78
N ALA A 716 30.07 -32.76 -30.77
CA ALA A 716 28.77 -33.42 -30.81
C ALA A 716 28.89 -34.94 -30.92
N ARG A 717 29.89 -35.44 -31.68
CA ARG A 717 30.20 -36.88 -31.76
C ARG A 717 30.72 -37.42 -30.44
N ASP A 718 31.71 -36.75 -29.83
CA ASP A 718 32.25 -37.15 -28.53
C ASP A 718 31.14 -37.17 -27.45
N LEU A 719 30.22 -36.19 -27.46
CA LEU A 719 29.05 -36.16 -26.57
C LEU A 719 28.13 -37.38 -26.78
N ALA A 720 27.83 -37.70 -28.04
CA ALA A 720 27.00 -38.86 -28.37
C ALA A 720 27.65 -40.17 -27.91
N ASP A 721 28.96 -40.32 -28.08
CA ASP A 721 29.72 -41.50 -27.65
C ASP A 721 29.70 -41.66 -26.12
N VAL A 722 29.85 -40.55 -25.39
CA VAL A 722 29.75 -40.55 -23.91
C VAL A 722 28.35 -40.96 -23.47
N PHE A 723 27.31 -40.41 -24.09
CA PHE A 723 25.93 -40.74 -23.75
C PHE A 723 25.58 -42.18 -24.09
N ASP A 724 26.04 -42.71 -25.23
CA ASP A 724 25.87 -44.11 -25.58
C ASP A 724 26.55 -45.03 -24.56
N TRP A 725 27.78 -44.70 -24.17
CA TRP A 725 28.53 -45.46 -23.16
C TRP A 725 27.83 -45.49 -21.80
N VAL A 726 27.43 -44.34 -21.23
CA VAL A 726 26.77 -44.33 -19.90
C VAL A 726 25.40 -45.02 -19.90
N CYS A 727 24.67 -44.97 -21.02
CA CYS A 727 23.38 -45.66 -21.15
C CYS A 727 23.58 -47.16 -21.28
N ARG A 728 24.55 -47.61 -22.09
CA ARG A 728 24.86 -49.04 -22.27
C ARG A 728 25.34 -49.70 -20.98
N GLU A 729 26.14 -48.99 -20.18
CA GLU A 729 26.60 -49.47 -18.86
C GLU A 729 25.54 -49.32 -17.75
N GLY A 730 24.36 -48.75 -18.05
CA GLY A 730 23.28 -48.58 -17.08
C GLY A 730 23.54 -47.53 -16.00
N LEU A 731 24.49 -46.62 -16.21
CA LEU A 731 24.93 -45.63 -15.23
C LEU A 731 24.03 -44.38 -15.20
N ILE A 732 23.26 -44.14 -16.27
CA ILE A 732 22.54 -42.88 -16.48
C ILE A 732 21.55 -42.51 -15.37
N ASP A 733 20.93 -43.52 -14.73
CA ASP A 733 19.99 -43.29 -13.63
C ASP A 733 20.69 -42.79 -12.37
N GLY A 734 21.88 -43.30 -12.07
CA GLY A 734 22.72 -42.83 -10.96
C GLY A 734 23.34 -41.46 -11.23
N LEU A 735 23.66 -41.18 -12.50
CA LEU A 735 24.21 -39.88 -12.92
C LEU A 735 23.14 -38.77 -13.00
N GLY A 736 21.85 -39.13 -13.01
CA GLY A 736 20.76 -38.17 -12.99
C GLY A 736 20.30 -37.70 -14.37
N ASN A 737 20.38 -38.55 -15.40
CA ASN A 737 19.68 -38.37 -16.68
C ASN A 737 19.89 -36.97 -17.32
N GLY A 738 18.83 -36.19 -17.57
CA GLY A 738 18.96 -34.87 -18.19
C GLY A 738 19.77 -33.87 -17.34
N ARG A 739 19.86 -34.08 -16.01
CA ARG A 739 20.77 -33.31 -15.15
C ARG A 739 22.23 -33.60 -15.52
N PHE A 740 22.57 -34.86 -15.80
CA PHE A 740 23.91 -35.24 -16.26
C PHE A 740 24.25 -34.58 -17.61
N ALA A 741 23.35 -34.63 -18.59
CA ALA A 741 23.56 -33.98 -19.90
C ALA A 741 23.80 -32.47 -19.76
N ARG A 742 23.02 -31.79 -18.90
CA ARG A 742 23.21 -30.37 -18.59
C ARG A 742 24.54 -30.10 -17.89
N SER A 743 24.90 -30.89 -16.88
CA SER A 743 26.17 -30.74 -16.16
C SER A 743 27.38 -30.98 -17.07
N LEU A 744 27.29 -31.92 -18.01
CA LEU A 744 28.33 -32.18 -18.99
C LEU A 744 28.51 -30.98 -19.95
N TYR A 745 27.41 -30.40 -20.45
CA TYR A 745 27.47 -29.14 -21.20
C TYR A 745 28.12 -28.00 -20.38
N GLU A 746 27.66 -27.78 -19.15
CA GLU A 746 28.16 -26.68 -18.29
C GLU A 746 29.67 -26.82 -18.04
N LYS A 747 30.15 -28.05 -17.81
CA LYS A 747 31.58 -28.34 -17.69
C LYS A 747 32.34 -28.13 -19.01
N ALA A 748 31.80 -28.57 -20.14
CA ALA A 748 32.43 -28.37 -21.45
C ALA A 748 32.52 -26.87 -21.81
N ALA A 749 31.49 -26.08 -21.51
CA ALA A 749 31.51 -24.63 -21.66
C ALA A 749 32.58 -23.97 -20.78
N LEU A 750 32.71 -24.42 -19.52
CA LEU A 750 33.78 -23.96 -18.63
C LEU A 750 35.17 -24.29 -19.20
N ARG A 751 35.37 -25.48 -19.79
CA ARG A 751 36.63 -25.87 -20.43
C ARG A 751 36.96 -25.00 -21.64
N ARG A 752 35.96 -24.68 -22.48
CA ARG A 752 36.09 -23.72 -23.57
C ARG A 752 36.58 -22.37 -23.04
N ASP A 753 35.98 -21.86 -21.97
CA ASP A 753 36.33 -20.55 -21.41
C ASP A 753 37.76 -20.53 -20.88
N VAL A 754 38.19 -21.60 -20.18
CA VAL A 754 39.58 -21.76 -19.71
C VAL A 754 40.56 -21.77 -20.88
N ARG A 755 40.26 -22.52 -21.95
CA ARG A 755 41.11 -22.54 -23.15
C ARG A 755 41.18 -21.17 -23.82
N LEU A 756 40.05 -20.50 -24.04
CA LEU A 756 40.02 -19.20 -24.72
C LEU A 756 40.70 -18.09 -23.89
N ALA A 757 40.62 -18.16 -22.56
CA ALA A 757 41.35 -17.26 -21.67
C ALA A 757 42.88 -17.34 -21.86
N ALA A 758 43.41 -18.52 -22.22
CA ALA A 758 44.85 -18.71 -22.49
C ALA A 758 45.29 -18.15 -23.85
N VAL A 759 44.38 -18.01 -24.83
CA VAL A 759 44.68 -17.53 -26.20
C VAL A 759 44.68 -16.00 -26.30
N GLY A 760 44.08 -15.29 -25.33
CA GLY A 760 44.16 -13.83 -25.18
C GLY A 760 43.30 -13.00 -26.13
N THR A 761 43.00 -13.48 -27.34
CA THR A 761 42.04 -12.87 -28.28
C THR A 761 41.18 -13.94 -28.94
N ALA A 762 39.86 -13.81 -28.89
CA ALA A 762 38.91 -14.73 -29.52
C ALA A 762 37.76 -13.96 -30.21
N ASN A 763 37.27 -14.48 -31.33
CA ASN A 763 36.12 -13.90 -32.04
C ASN A 763 34.78 -14.44 -31.51
N ALA A 764 33.66 -13.82 -31.90
CA ALA A 764 32.32 -14.20 -31.42
C ALA A 764 31.94 -15.66 -31.77
N ALA A 765 32.47 -16.22 -32.86
CA ALA A 765 32.21 -17.60 -33.23
C ALA A 765 32.96 -18.57 -32.31
N GLU A 766 34.21 -18.26 -31.93
CA GLU A 766 35.02 -19.04 -30.99
C GLU A 766 34.45 -19.00 -29.58
N LEU A 767 34.03 -17.81 -29.12
CA LEU A 767 33.41 -17.62 -27.80
C LEU A 767 32.10 -18.39 -27.63
N THR A 768 31.46 -18.82 -28.73
CA THR A 768 30.20 -19.57 -28.71
C THR A 768 30.34 -21.03 -29.13
N THR A 769 31.54 -21.50 -29.52
CA THR A 769 31.74 -22.88 -30.00
C THR A 769 32.45 -23.73 -28.96
N ILE A 770 31.83 -24.84 -28.57
CA ILE A 770 32.42 -25.90 -27.75
C ILE A 770 32.98 -26.98 -28.68
N THR A 771 34.22 -27.37 -28.45
CA THR A 771 34.96 -28.31 -29.28
C THR A 771 35.14 -29.67 -28.59
N SER A 772 35.63 -30.63 -29.37
CA SER A 772 35.99 -31.98 -28.89
C SER A 772 36.95 -31.96 -27.69
N GLU A 773 37.97 -31.09 -27.68
CA GLU A 773 38.93 -30.97 -26.56
C GLU A 773 38.23 -30.57 -25.26
N ASP A 774 37.25 -29.67 -25.35
CA ASP A 774 36.50 -29.16 -24.20
C ASP A 774 35.60 -30.25 -23.61
N VAL A 775 34.94 -31.03 -24.46
CA VAL A 775 34.08 -32.15 -24.05
C VAL A 775 34.91 -33.25 -23.39
N ARG A 776 36.02 -33.68 -23.98
CA ARG A 776 36.89 -34.71 -23.40
C ARG A 776 37.44 -34.29 -22.04
N SER A 777 37.91 -33.05 -21.94
CA SER A 777 38.39 -32.47 -20.67
C SER A 777 37.30 -32.36 -19.60
N ALA A 778 36.02 -32.25 -20.01
CA ALA A 778 34.89 -32.25 -19.09
C ALA A 778 34.55 -33.67 -18.61
N VAL A 779 34.65 -34.67 -19.48
CA VAL A 779 34.45 -36.10 -19.15
C VAL A 779 35.54 -36.59 -18.20
N ASP A 780 36.81 -36.25 -18.47
CA ASP A 780 37.94 -36.64 -17.61
C ASP A 780 37.81 -36.11 -16.17
N GLU A 781 37.13 -34.98 -15.99
CA GLU A 781 36.87 -34.40 -14.66
C GLU A 781 35.63 -34.99 -13.97
N LEU A 782 34.79 -35.71 -14.71
CA LEU A 782 33.61 -36.42 -14.21
C LEU A 782 33.89 -37.91 -13.94
N SER A 783 34.99 -38.42 -14.49
CA SER A 783 35.53 -39.77 -14.32
C SER A 783 36.33 -39.88 -13.03
#